data_AF-W7UBF2-F1
#
_entry.id   AF-W7UBF2-F1
#
_cell.length_a   1.000
_cell.length_b   1.000
_cell.length_c   1.000
_cell.angle_alpha   90.00
_cell.angle_beta   90.00
_cell.angle_gamma   90.00
#
_symmetry.space_group_name_H-M   'P 1'
#
loop_
_entity.id
_entity.type
_entity.pdbx_description
1 polymer ?
#
loop_
_entity_poly.entity_id
_entity_poly.type
_entity_poly.pdbx_seq_one_letter_code
_entity_poly.pdbx_strand_id
1 'polypeptide(L)'
;MHKRIASFLTVLIIIITMMPYAAVPGSIAADEYKIRDKWGYCNTANYAESQNFVIFYGDDDQSGTVDETFLKTTLEKFEDLWKFSSKYLGMENISVDIYGKSPQKYKTNIYLLDTGLDRFPGGHSSVSFEDGYGAEILYPNEIYSDELSIAHDFGYILMMHQRAWVDQDITEAWRESIANWFKEMYRVSGYYLGSKKTDGFESYLYNMSLSFPHGRNYRDVWPFLVYLSYNPDDIPGLGMDAVKRIISEAKPDEYPFDTITRIFGTDAQTIFGHYSKRMAAFDFNSRVIYKESLDEFVDEDPLNWNMFYTVLQDNGSGWLQVPQEEAPMQAGINIIPLIINGDAISAELRGISDDSNAGWKACIVTVDPSGKASYSELFGSGQSMSMPAKDAVSAYITVTAMPKTLVRSDAFHKENVSTYKDGAERRRYPYELRLGGADVQQTGNYHVNYTHGHPHSNGGGWVSGGADVDDSVYIGPHALILGDDVELTGNVRVEDYAIIGNNVTARDNAVIGDHAVVSGDPFRFAGENKVNISGNAVIGGRAVLYGVCSVSDNAKVLQKAFITDKVSLTDNAVAKGTAYLYGNAVYSGNTVLDGDYCNEKSVSDGVNFGWFDDYGHYFLPDDYIASYEFSNASDHWASDEYTATAARQIGAKWSEERTSAKGVMNFEGGDSRLLLDCPMFRTDDIQISIGALWKGGNADQELFHIGDSASYASFTPCNEDGVAEFRLVKDRWRIEKLTAAAPLGKGEWSRITIRIIDGKGSLLINGQTADSRELSMDMRYILRDDDNRYPIEGDEEVRFAVIGRGFKGAVDYIKISSGEAAEPPVSYSGKEGPDDPTLRGDVNSDNTFNVADLVTLQNWLLAVSNAELADWQAGDLCEDGIIDVFDVIMMRKLLLS
;
A
#
# COMPACT_ATOMS: atom_id res chain seq x y z
N MET A 1 -38.37 -48.34 -11.75
CA MET A 1 -37.49 -49.37 -12.35
C MET A 1 -36.08 -48.81 -12.23
N HIS A 2 -35.34 -49.23 -11.20
CA HIS A 2 -34.03 -48.64 -10.86
C HIS A 2 -33.05 -48.83 -12.02
N LYS A 3 -32.53 -47.73 -12.57
CA LYS A 3 -31.54 -47.78 -13.66
C LYS A 3 -30.14 -47.64 -13.06
N ARG A 4 -29.47 -48.78 -12.86
CA ARG A 4 -28.03 -48.81 -12.61
C ARG A 4 -27.32 -48.75 -13.96
N ILE A 5 -26.55 -47.69 -14.18
CA ILE A 5 -25.69 -47.53 -15.37
C ILE A 5 -24.24 -47.59 -14.88
N ALA A 6 -23.48 -48.58 -15.37
CA ALA A 6 -22.07 -48.77 -15.04
C ALA A 6 -21.22 -48.45 -16.29
N SER A 7 -20.34 -47.44 -16.20
CA SER A 7 -19.40 -47.11 -17.26
C SER A 7 -18.16 -48.02 -17.19
N PHE A 8 -18.02 -48.96 -18.12
CA PHE A 8 -16.83 -49.79 -18.28
C PHE A 8 -15.83 -49.12 -19.24
N LEU A 9 -14.71 -48.58 -18.71
CA LEU A 9 -13.59 -48.12 -19.52
C LEU A 9 -12.76 -49.34 -19.98
N THR A 10 -12.82 -49.69 -21.27
CA THR A 10 -12.06 -50.82 -21.83
C THR A 10 -10.74 -50.30 -22.42
N VAL A 11 -9.60 -50.58 -21.77
CA VAL A 11 -8.27 -50.39 -22.36
C VAL A 11 -7.83 -51.71 -22.99
N LEU A 12 -7.65 -51.75 -24.31
CA LEU A 12 -7.11 -52.90 -25.03
C LEU A 12 -6.11 -52.44 -26.10
N ILE A 13 -4.81 -52.60 -25.84
CA ILE A 13 -3.82 -52.88 -26.89
C ILE A 13 -2.83 -53.93 -26.35
N ILE A 14 -2.90 -55.14 -26.92
CA ILE A 14 -1.90 -56.21 -26.80
C ILE A 14 -1.17 -56.29 -28.15
N ILE A 15 0.17 -56.18 -28.15
CA ILE A 15 1.02 -56.96 -29.06
C ILE A 15 2.16 -57.56 -28.23
N ILE A 16 2.22 -58.89 -28.27
CA ILE A 16 3.15 -59.80 -27.60
C ILE A 16 4.47 -59.89 -28.40
N THR A 17 5.62 -59.95 -27.72
CA THR A 17 6.63 -61.02 -27.97
C THR A 17 7.70 -61.12 -26.87
N MET A 18 7.69 -62.29 -26.21
CA MET A 18 8.78 -63.06 -25.58
C MET A 18 9.53 -62.52 -24.34
N MET A 19 9.21 -63.15 -23.19
CA MET A 19 9.96 -63.15 -21.92
C MET A 19 11.23 -64.02 -21.95
N PRO A 20 12.07 -63.92 -20.90
CA PRO A 20 12.08 -64.99 -19.91
C PRO A 20 11.89 -64.51 -18.46
N TYR A 21 10.87 -65.12 -17.82
CA TYR A 21 10.68 -65.42 -16.40
C TYR A 21 11.51 -64.66 -15.35
N ALA A 22 10.83 -63.81 -14.56
CA ALA A 22 11.17 -63.57 -13.16
C ALA A 22 9.86 -63.34 -12.36
N ALA A 23 9.89 -63.79 -11.10
CA ALA A 23 8.80 -64.04 -10.17
C ALA A 23 7.58 -63.09 -10.18
N VAL A 24 6.38 -63.69 -10.12
CA VAL A 24 5.11 -63.01 -9.80
C VAL A 24 5.13 -62.53 -8.35
N PRO A 25 5.03 -61.22 -8.07
CA PRO A 25 4.54 -60.74 -6.79
C PRO A 25 3.01 -60.86 -6.78
N GLY A 26 2.45 -61.33 -5.68
CA GLY A 26 1.01 -61.57 -5.52
C GLY A 26 0.15 -60.37 -5.93
N SER A 27 -0.96 -60.66 -6.61
CA SER A 27 -1.99 -59.68 -6.92
C SER A 27 -2.56 -59.10 -5.63
N ILE A 28 -2.22 -57.86 -5.33
CA ILE A 28 -2.99 -57.03 -4.40
C ILE A 28 -4.37 -56.88 -5.04
N ALA A 29 -5.41 -57.38 -4.37
CA ALA A 29 -6.78 -57.08 -4.77
C ALA A 29 -6.94 -55.56 -4.76
N ALA A 30 -7.41 -54.97 -5.88
CA ALA A 30 -7.71 -53.55 -5.92
C ALA A 30 -8.73 -53.26 -4.81
N ASP A 31 -8.44 -52.28 -3.94
CA ASP A 31 -9.39 -51.85 -2.90
C ASP A 31 -10.69 -51.41 -3.59
N GLU A 32 -11.76 -52.18 -3.41
CA GLU A 32 -13.07 -51.86 -3.99
C GLU A 32 -13.73 -50.76 -3.15
N TYR A 33 -13.78 -49.54 -3.68
CA TYR A 33 -14.47 -48.40 -3.06
C TYR A 33 -15.98 -48.68 -2.99
N LYS A 34 -16.56 -48.61 -1.79
CA LYS A 34 -18.01 -48.83 -1.59
C LYS A 34 -18.79 -47.56 -1.88
N ILE A 35 -20.04 -47.69 -2.31
CA ILE A 35 -20.98 -46.55 -2.36
C ILE A 35 -21.36 -46.16 -0.93
N ARG A 36 -21.25 -44.88 -0.60
CA ARG A 36 -21.67 -44.34 0.70
C ARG A 36 -23.10 -43.81 0.62
N ASP A 37 -24.08 -44.69 0.83
CA ASP A 37 -25.49 -44.31 0.75
C ASP A 37 -26.04 -43.74 2.07
N LYS A 38 -25.65 -42.50 2.40
CA LYS A 38 -26.07 -41.83 3.64
C LYS A 38 -27.59 -41.62 3.71
N TRP A 39 -28.21 -41.33 2.57
CA TRP A 39 -29.60 -40.89 2.48
C TRP A 39 -30.57 -41.96 1.98
N GLY A 40 -30.07 -43.17 1.65
CA GLY A 40 -30.89 -44.28 1.15
C GLY A 40 -31.19 -44.20 -0.36
N TYR A 41 -30.50 -43.35 -1.10
CA TYR A 41 -30.69 -43.07 -2.53
C TYR A 41 -30.40 -44.26 -3.43
N CYS A 42 -29.64 -45.26 -3.00
CA CYS A 42 -29.52 -46.50 -3.77
C CYS A 42 -30.87 -47.22 -3.92
N ASN A 43 -31.84 -46.93 -3.03
CA ASN A 43 -33.19 -47.49 -3.06
C ASN A 43 -34.26 -46.47 -3.45
N THR A 44 -34.05 -45.18 -3.18
CA THR A 44 -35.06 -44.12 -3.34
C THR A 44 -34.83 -43.20 -4.54
N ALA A 45 -33.68 -43.27 -5.20
CA ALA A 45 -33.34 -42.43 -6.36
C ALA A 45 -32.56 -43.23 -7.43
N ASN A 46 -32.02 -42.54 -8.43
CA ASN A 46 -31.13 -43.10 -9.44
C ASN A 46 -29.66 -42.83 -9.07
N TYR A 47 -28.76 -43.67 -9.59
CA TYR A 47 -27.33 -43.44 -9.46
C TYR A 47 -26.52 -43.97 -10.64
N ALA A 48 -25.43 -43.26 -10.93
CA ALA A 48 -24.38 -43.67 -11.87
C ALA A 48 -23.05 -43.70 -11.13
N GLU A 49 -22.16 -44.62 -11.46
CA GLU A 49 -20.89 -44.80 -10.73
C GLU A 49 -19.69 -45.01 -11.66
N SER A 50 -18.53 -44.54 -11.22
CA SER A 50 -17.20 -44.83 -11.76
C SER A 50 -16.36 -45.58 -10.72
N GLN A 51 -15.04 -45.63 -10.86
CA GLN A 51 -14.17 -46.32 -9.90
C GLN A 51 -14.19 -45.63 -8.53
N ASN A 52 -14.06 -44.30 -8.51
CA ASN A 52 -13.87 -43.49 -7.31
C ASN A 52 -15.09 -42.61 -6.97
N PHE A 53 -16.09 -42.50 -7.85
CA PHE A 53 -17.22 -41.57 -7.69
C PHE A 53 -18.58 -42.24 -7.89
N VAL A 54 -19.61 -41.64 -7.30
CA VAL A 54 -21.01 -41.98 -7.50
C VAL A 54 -21.86 -40.72 -7.59
N ILE A 55 -22.63 -40.59 -8.66
CA ILE A 55 -23.61 -39.53 -8.86
C ILE A 55 -24.98 -40.04 -8.42
N PHE A 56 -25.67 -39.31 -7.54
CA PHE A 56 -27.06 -39.51 -7.19
C PHE A 56 -27.93 -38.44 -7.83
N TYR A 57 -29.08 -38.83 -8.37
CA TYR A 57 -30.03 -37.92 -9.02
C TYR A 57 -31.46 -38.49 -8.96
N GLY A 58 -32.45 -37.60 -8.88
CA GLY A 58 -33.86 -38.01 -8.83
C GLY A 58 -34.47 -38.24 -10.22
N ASP A 59 -35.80 -38.35 -10.27
CA ASP A 59 -36.57 -38.58 -11.51
C ASP A 59 -37.08 -37.29 -12.17
N ASP A 60 -36.84 -36.12 -11.56
CA ASP A 60 -37.42 -34.83 -11.93
C ASP A 60 -36.33 -33.81 -12.27
N ASP A 61 -35.63 -34.03 -13.38
CA ASP A 61 -34.59 -33.11 -13.88
C ASP A 61 -35.20 -31.83 -14.46
N GLN A 62 -35.12 -30.74 -13.68
CA GLN A 62 -35.56 -29.40 -14.09
C GLN A 62 -34.56 -28.71 -15.02
N SER A 63 -33.30 -29.16 -15.07
CA SER A 63 -32.28 -28.59 -15.96
C SER A 63 -32.48 -29.03 -17.42
N GLY A 64 -33.06 -30.22 -17.62
CA GLY A 64 -33.21 -30.86 -18.93
C GLY A 64 -31.90 -31.36 -19.54
N THR A 65 -30.82 -31.45 -18.75
CA THR A 65 -29.47 -31.81 -19.22
C THR A 65 -28.98 -33.16 -18.70
N VAL A 66 -29.67 -33.76 -17.72
CA VAL A 66 -29.25 -35.00 -17.07
C VAL A 66 -29.63 -36.21 -17.93
N ASP A 67 -28.73 -36.60 -18.82
CA ASP A 67 -28.82 -37.82 -19.62
C ASP A 67 -27.62 -38.77 -19.42
N GLU A 68 -27.60 -39.89 -20.14
CA GLU A 68 -26.50 -40.87 -20.05
C GLU A 68 -25.14 -40.27 -20.47
N THR A 69 -25.14 -39.33 -21.43
CA THR A 69 -23.93 -38.66 -21.90
C THR A 69 -23.39 -37.72 -20.83
N PHE A 70 -24.26 -36.92 -20.20
CA PHE A 70 -23.92 -36.05 -19.09
C PHE A 70 -23.31 -36.86 -17.94
N LEU A 71 -24.02 -37.89 -17.45
CA LEU A 71 -23.56 -38.69 -16.31
C LEU A 71 -22.20 -39.33 -16.57
N LYS A 72 -22.00 -39.86 -17.79
CA LYS A 72 -20.72 -40.46 -18.19
C LYS A 72 -19.61 -39.41 -18.25
N THR A 73 -19.83 -38.30 -18.94
CA THR A 73 -18.83 -37.25 -19.12
C THR A 73 -18.44 -36.61 -17.79
N THR A 74 -19.41 -36.38 -16.90
CA THR A 74 -19.18 -35.88 -15.55
C THR A 74 -18.33 -36.83 -14.73
N LEU A 75 -18.65 -38.13 -14.72
CA LEU A 75 -17.83 -39.14 -14.04
C LEU A 75 -16.41 -39.22 -14.62
N GLU A 76 -16.26 -39.14 -15.95
CA GLU A 76 -14.94 -39.13 -16.60
C GLU A 76 -14.09 -37.93 -16.14
N LYS A 77 -14.70 -36.73 -16.07
CA LYS A 77 -14.04 -35.52 -15.55
C LYS A 77 -13.56 -35.68 -14.10
N PHE A 78 -14.42 -36.18 -13.21
CA PHE A 78 -14.04 -36.43 -11.82
C PHE A 78 -12.94 -37.49 -11.68
N GLU A 79 -12.95 -38.54 -12.50
CA GLU A 79 -11.86 -39.52 -12.54
C GLU A 79 -10.54 -38.91 -13.00
N ASP A 80 -10.57 -37.94 -13.91
CA ASP A 80 -9.36 -37.23 -14.32
C ASP A 80 -8.84 -36.28 -13.24
N LEU A 81 -9.73 -35.59 -12.52
CA LEU A 81 -9.37 -34.83 -11.31
C LEU A 81 -8.75 -35.72 -10.23
N TRP A 82 -9.30 -36.91 -10.00
CA TRP A 82 -8.76 -37.87 -9.05
C TRP A 82 -7.40 -38.42 -9.47
N LYS A 83 -7.21 -38.73 -10.76
CA LYS A 83 -5.89 -39.16 -11.29
C LYS A 83 -4.87 -38.02 -11.18
N PHE A 84 -5.26 -36.80 -11.50
CA PHE A 84 -4.42 -35.62 -11.36
C PHE A 84 -4.00 -35.43 -9.90
N SER A 85 -4.95 -35.41 -8.96
CA SER A 85 -4.64 -35.19 -7.53
C SER A 85 -3.76 -36.31 -6.96
N SER A 86 -4.08 -37.57 -7.21
CA SER A 86 -3.35 -38.71 -6.63
C SER A 86 -2.02 -39.00 -7.32
N LYS A 87 -1.91 -38.85 -8.64
CA LYS A 87 -0.71 -39.25 -9.40
C LYS A 87 0.23 -38.10 -9.71
N TYR A 88 -0.29 -36.89 -9.93
CA TYR A 88 0.51 -35.72 -10.28
C TYR A 88 0.85 -34.88 -9.05
N LEU A 89 -0.13 -34.59 -8.19
CA LEU A 89 0.08 -33.84 -6.94
C LEU A 89 0.40 -34.74 -5.73
N GLY A 90 0.36 -36.07 -5.92
CA GLY A 90 0.69 -37.04 -4.87
C GLY A 90 -0.26 -37.04 -3.67
N MET A 91 -1.47 -36.48 -3.78
CA MET A 91 -2.43 -36.36 -2.68
C MET A 91 -2.83 -37.75 -2.13
N GLU A 92 -2.89 -37.88 -0.82
CA GLU A 92 -3.19 -39.13 -0.12
C GLU A 92 -4.52 -39.07 0.63
N ASN A 93 -4.98 -40.19 1.17
CA ASN A 93 -6.17 -40.27 2.02
C ASN A 93 -7.46 -39.72 1.39
N ILE A 94 -7.50 -39.62 0.07
CA ILE A 94 -8.72 -39.34 -0.68
C ILE A 94 -9.68 -40.49 -0.39
N SER A 95 -10.94 -40.17 -0.08
CA SER A 95 -12.01 -41.16 0.09
C SER A 95 -11.94 -42.03 1.36
N VAL A 96 -11.24 -41.60 2.41
CA VAL A 96 -11.30 -42.18 3.76
C VAL A 96 -11.81 -41.16 4.79
N ASP A 97 -12.33 -41.66 5.92
CA ASP A 97 -12.77 -40.82 7.03
C ASP A 97 -11.57 -40.09 7.67
N ILE A 98 -11.60 -38.76 7.62
CA ILE A 98 -10.53 -37.91 8.17
C ILE A 98 -10.41 -37.99 9.71
N TYR A 99 -11.47 -38.44 10.39
CA TYR A 99 -11.48 -38.62 11.85
C TYR A 99 -11.03 -40.02 12.27
N GLY A 100 -10.73 -40.90 11.31
CA GLY A 100 -10.22 -42.25 11.58
C GLY A 100 -11.21 -43.17 12.30
N LYS A 101 -12.51 -42.88 12.29
CA LYS A 101 -13.57 -43.74 12.86
C LYS A 101 -13.79 -44.99 12.00
N SER A 102 -13.41 -44.96 10.72
CA SER A 102 -13.52 -46.08 9.81
C SER A 102 -12.34 -46.13 8.82
N PRO A 103 -11.70 -47.31 8.61
CA PRO A 103 -10.71 -47.50 7.55
C PRO A 103 -11.37 -47.78 6.18
N GLN A 104 -12.70 -47.87 6.11
CA GLN A 104 -13.42 -48.16 4.86
C GLN A 104 -13.27 -47.01 3.87
N LYS A 105 -12.79 -47.35 2.67
CA LYS A 105 -12.78 -46.44 1.53
C LYS A 105 -14.15 -46.38 0.85
N TYR A 106 -14.64 -45.18 0.61
CA TYR A 106 -15.93 -44.95 -0.06
C TYR A 106 -15.77 -44.11 -1.32
N LYS A 107 -16.60 -44.34 -2.32
CA LYS A 107 -16.70 -43.45 -3.47
C LYS A 107 -17.11 -42.06 -2.99
N THR A 108 -16.55 -41.02 -3.60
CA THR A 108 -16.97 -39.64 -3.36
C THR A 108 -18.36 -39.44 -3.96
N ASN A 109 -19.29 -38.98 -3.15
CA ASN A 109 -20.67 -38.75 -3.58
C ASN A 109 -20.76 -37.43 -4.33
N ILE A 110 -21.55 -37.42 -5.40
CA ILE A 110 -21.97 -36.22 -6.15
C ILE A 110 -23.49 -36.23 -6.14
N TYR A 111 -24.12 -35.18 -5.62
CA TYR A 111 -25.58 -35.05 -5.58
C TYR A 111 -26.02 -34.00 -6.61
N LEU A 112 -26.90 -34.37 -7.54
CA LEU A 112 -27.41 -33.43 -8.54
C LEU A 112 -28.60 -32.63 -8.00
N LEU A 113 -28.43 -31.31 -7.90
CA LEU A 113 -29.50 -30.37 -7.58
C LEU A 113 -30.56 -30.34 -8.68
N ASP A 114 -31.77 -29.91 -8.33
CA ASP A 114 -32.87 -29.72 -9.28
C ASP A 114 -33.24 -31.00 -10.07
N THR A 115 -32.97 -32.18 -9.48
CA THR A 115 -33.36 -33.49 -10.04
C THR A 115 -34.45 -34.20 -9.25
N GLY A 116 -34.97 -33.59 -8.18
CA GLY A 116 -35.98 -34.20 -7.30
C GLY A 116 -35.41 -35.01 -6.12
N LEU A 117 -34.14 -34.81 -5.76
CA LEU A 117 -33.57 -35.35 -4.51
C LEU A 117 -34.11 -34.59 -3.30
N ASP A 118 -34.67 -35.28 -2.31
CA ASP A 118 -35.33 -34.68 -1.14
C ASP A 118 -34.41 -33.87 -0.22
N ARG A 119 -33.12 -34.24 -0.13
CA ARG A 119 -32.11 -33.53 0.67
C ARG A 119 -31.40 -32.44 -0.10
N PHE A 120 -31.48 -32.47 -1.43
CA PHE A 120 -30.81 -31.56 -2.35
C PHE A 120 -31.82 -31.05 -3.40
N PRO A 121 -32.91 -30.37 -2.98
CA PRO A 121 -34.03 -30.04 -3.86
C PRO A 121 -33.71 -28.93 -4.87
N GLY A 122 -32.72 -28.08 -4.59
CA GLY A 122 -32.26 -26.98 -5.45
C GLY A 122 -31.29 -26.03 -4.75
N GLY A 123 -30.66 -25.12 -5.50
CA GLY A 123 -29.66 -24.18 -4.98
C GLY A 123 -28.49 -23.97 -5.93
N HIS A 124 -27.33 -23.62 -5.37
CA HIS A 124 -26.07 -23.47 -6.11
C HIS A 124 -25.14 -24.64 -5.80
N SER A 125 -24.22 -24.96 -6.73
CA SER A 125 -23.19 -25.96 -6.48
C SER A 125 -22.37 -25.58 -5.26
N SER A 126 -21.96 -26.59 -4.50
CA SER A 126 -21.24 -26.42 -3.25
C SER A 126 -20.60 -27.74 -2.82
N VAL A 127 -19.72 -27.66 -1.83
CA VAL A 127 -19.09 -28.83 -1.21
C VAL A 127 -19.74 -29.11 0.15
N SER A 128 -19.97 -30.40 0.44
CA SER A 128 -20.49 -30.88 1.70
C SER A 128 -19.47 -31.79 2.40
N PHE A 129 -19.36 -31.68 3.72
CA PHE A 129 -18.55 -32.56 4.55
C PHE A 129 -19.45 -33.42 5.43
N GLU A 130 -19.52 -34.71 5.10
CA GLU A 130 -20.47 -35.65 5.69
C GLU A 130 -19.73 -36.78 6.41
N ASP A 131 -19.82 -36.81 7.74
CA ASP A 131 -19.27 -37.88 8.59
C ASP A 131 -17.77 -38.16 8.37
N GLY A 132 -17.00 -37.11 8.05
CA GLY A 132 -15.57 -37.21 7.76
C GLY A 132 -15.22 -37.54 6.30
N TYR A 133 -16.18 -37.44 5.37
CA TYR A 133 -15.97 -37.58 3.93
C TYR A 133 -16.44 -36.33 3.17
N GLY A 134 -15.72 -35.95 2.11
CA GLY A 134 -16.21 -34.93 1.18
C GLY A 134 -17.29 -35.47 0.24
N ALA A 135 -18.22 -34.60 -0.15
CA ALA A 135 -19.21 -34.84 -1.18
C ALA A 135 -19.42 -33.56 -2.00
N GLU A 136 -19.69 -33.73 -3.28
CA GLU A 136 -20.03 -32.64 -4.19
C GLU A 136 -21.55 -32.46 -4.27
N ILE A 137 -22.03 -31.23 -4.26
CA ILE A 137 -23.40 -30.87 -4.61
C ILE A 137 -23.30 -30.07 -5.89
N LEU A 138 -23.92 -30.56 -6.95
CA LEU A 138 -23.69 -30.04 -8.30
C LEU A 138 -25.01 -29.64 -8.97
N TYR A 139 -25.05 -28.42 -9.49
CA TYR A 139 -26.07 -27.98 -10.42
C TYR A 139 -25.74 -28.46 -11.85
N PRO A 140 -26.59 -29.27 -12.50
CA PRO A 140 -26.23 -29.95 -13.76
C PRO A 140 -25.74 -29.03 -14.90
N ASN A 141 -26.29 -27.82 -15.03
CA ASN A 141 -25.91 -26.88 -16.08
C ASN A 141 -24.50 -26.30 -15.89
N GLU A 142 -23.97 -26.30 -14.67
CA GLU A 142 -22.71 -25.64 -14.34
C GLU A 142 -21.51 -26.30 -15.02
N ILE A 143 -21.53 -27.63 -15.15
CA ILE A 143 -20.49 -28.40 -15.85
C ILE A 143 -20.30 -27.98 -17.31
N TYR A 144 -21.32 -27.41 -17.94
CA TYR A 144 -21.25 -26.94 -19.33
C TYR A 144 -20.88 -25.46 -19.43
N SER A 145 -21.20 -24.65 -18.43
CA SER A 145 -20.90 -23.22 -18.42
C SER A 145 -19.52 -22.89 -17.86
N ASP A 146 -19.01 -23.69 -16.92
CA ASP A 146 -17.68 -23.54 -16.32
C ASP A 146 -17.11 -24.89 -15.88
N GLU A 147 -16.30 -25.51 -16.74
CA GLU A 147 -15.71 -26.83 -16.44
C GLU A 147 -14.67 -26.81 -15.32
N LEU A 148 -14.22 -25.64 -14.87
CA LEU A 148 -13.16 -25.49 -13.89
C LEU A 148 -13.69 -25.17 -12.48
N SER A 149 -14.98 -24.85 -12.36
CA SER A 149 -15.64 -24.74 -11.05
C SER A 149 -15.61 -26.08 -10.31
N ILE A 150 -15.87 -27.20 -10.99
CA ILE A 150 -15.76 -28.54 -10.38
C ILE A 150 -14.34 -28.88 -9.92
N ALA A 151 -13.31 -28.31 -10.56
CA ALA A 151 -11.93 -28.50 -10.14
C ALA A 151 -11.67 -27.73 -8.84
N HIS A 152 -12.12 -26.47 -8.78
CA HIS A 152 -12.05 -25.65 -7.56
C HIS A 152 -12.74 -26.35 -6.38
N ASP A 153 -13.98 -26.81 -6.56
CA ASP A 153 -14.76 -27.45 -5.51
C ASP A 153 -14.14 -28.77 -5.04
N PHE A 154 -13.64 -29.59 -5.99
CA PHE A 154 -12.86 -30.77 -5.64
C PHE A 154 -11.59 -30.45 -4.85
N GLY A 155 -10.99 -29.26 -5.05
CA GLY A 155 -9.88 -28.76 -4.25
C GLY A 155 -10.20 -28.67 -2.74
N TYR A 156 -11.41 -28.27 -2.37
CA TYR A 156 -11.85 -28.29 -0.96
C TYR A 156 -11.91 -29.70 -0.38
N ILE A 157 -12.42 -30.66 -1.16
CA ILE A 157 -12.49 -32.07 -0.76
C ILE A 157 -11.07 -32.62 -0.51
N LEU A 158 -10.12 -32.27 -1.39
CA LEU A 158 -8.73 -32.71 -1.25
C LEU A 158 -8.05 -32.11 -0.02
N MET A 159 -8.21 -30.80 0.21
CA MET A 159 -7.69 -30.13 1.40
C MET A 159 -8.24 -30.79 2.67
N MET A 160 -9.55 -31.03 2.70
CA MET A 160 -10.22 -31.70 3.81
C MET A 160 -9.61 -33.09 4.09
N HIS A 161 -9.35 -33.87 3.05
CA HIS A 161 -8.73 -35.19 3.17
C HIS A 161 -7.24 -35.17 3.59
N GLN A 162 -6.54 -34.04 3.46
CA GLN A 162 -5.19 -33.89 4.04
C GLN A 162 -5.22 -33.52 5.54
N ARG A 163 -6.39 -33.15 6.07
CA ARG A 163 -6.76 -33.00 7.50
C ARG A 163 -6.09 -31.86 8.28
N ALA A 164 -4.83 -31.51 8.06
CA ALA A 164 -4.09 -30.67 9.02
C ALA A 164 -4.63 -29.23 9.13
N TRP A 165 -5.27 -28.72 8.08
CA TRP A 165 -5.87 -27.38 8.03
C TRP A 165 -7.40 -27.39 8.24
N VAL A 166 -7.95 -28.51 8.69
CA VAL A 166 -9.39 -28.64 8.97
C VAL A 166 -9.66 -28.27 10.43
N ASP A 167 -10.77 -27.58 10.67
CA ASP A 167 -11.22 -27.13 12.00
C ASP A 167 -10.19 -26.20 12.70
N GLN A 168 -9.55 -25.27 11.96
CA GLN A 168 -8.59 -24.30 12.47
C GLN A 168 -8.89 -22.88 11.95
N ASP A 169 -9.05 -21.90 12.86
CA ASP A 169 -9.37 -20.52 12.49
C ASP A 169 -8.27 -19.89 11.61
N ILE A 170 -6.99 -20.05 12.00
CA ILE A 170 -5.83 -19.43 11.34
C ILE A 170 -5.60 -19.88 9.89
N THR A 171 -6.19 -21.00 9.47
CA THR A 171 -6.08 -21.52 8.11
C THR A 171 -7.35 -21.34 7.30
N GLU A 172 -8.44 -20.83 7.88
CA GLU A 172 -9.72 -20.66 7.18
C GLU A 172 -9.57 -19.72 5.97
N ALA A 173 -8.81 -18.64 6.13
CA ALA A 173 -8.52 -17.69 5.07
C ALA A 173 -7.77 -18.29 3.87
N TRP A 174 -7.15 -19.46 4.02
CA TRP A 174 -6.40 -20.10 2.94
C TRP A 174 -7.21 -21.09 2.11
N ARG A 175 -8.42 -21.46 2.57
CA ARG A 175 -9.21 -22.52 1.92
C ARG A 175 -9.53 -22.20 0.46
N GLU A 176 -9.98 -20.97 0.19
CA GLU A 176 -10.27 -20.47 -1.16
C GLU A 176 -9.00 -20.46 -2.03
N SER A 177 -7.88 -20.00 -1.50
CA SER A 177 -6.61 -19.99 -2.23
C SER A 177 -6.08 -21.39 -2.54
N ILE A 178 -6.30 -22.38 -1.68
CA ILE A 178 -5.95 -23.77 -1.99
C ILE A 178 -6.82 -24.32 -3.11
N ALA A 179 -8.13 -24.05 -3.06
CA ALA A 179 -9.06 -24.47 -4.11
C ALA A 179 -8.69 -23.84 -5.46
N ASN A 180 -8.38 -22.54 -5.48
CA ASN A 180 -7.88 -21.85 -6.67
C ASN A 180 -6.52 -22.37 -7.15
N TRP A 181 -5.58 -22.65 -6.23
CA TRP A 181 -4.31 -23.29 -6.58
C TRP A 181 -4.54 -24.65 -7.24
N PHE A 182 -5.41 -25.49 -6.69
CA PHE A 182 -5.68 -26.81 -7.26
C PHE A 182 -6.31 -26.70 -8.65
N LYS A 183 -7.31 -25.82 -8.82
CA LYS A 183 -7.92 -25.50 -10.12
C LYS A 183 -6.86 -25.05 -11.12
N GLU A 184 -5.96 -24.15 -10.72
CA GLU A 184 -4.92 -23.62 -11.60
C GLU A 184 -3.91 -24.70 -12.00
N MET A 185 -3.44 -25.50 -11.03
CA MET A 185 -2.53 -26.62 -11.29
C MET A 185 -3.17 -27.67 -12.22
N TYR A 186 -4.48 -27.93 -12.10
CA TYR A 186 -5.21 -28.80 -13.02
C TYR A 186 -5.30 -28.18 -14.42
N ARG A 187 -5.66 -26.89 -14.50
CA ARG A 187 -5.77 -26.13 -15.75
C ARG A 187 -4.50 -26.19 -16.57
N VAL A 188 -3.33 -25.95 -15.97
CA VAL A 188 -2.05 -25.94 -16.68
C VAL A 188 -1.45 -27.33 -16.87
N SER A 189 -2.06 -28.37 -16.32
CA SER A 189 -1.61 -29.76 -16.49
C SER A 189 -1.98 -30.35 -17.86
N GLY A 190 -1.45 -31.55 -18.15
CA GLY A 190 -1.86 -32.35 -19.31
C GLY A 190 -3.20 -33.08 -19.16
N TYR A 191 -3.86 -33.00 -18.00
CA TYR A 191 -5.16 -33.65 -17.76
C TYR A 191 -6.33 -32.80 -18.25
N TYR A 192 -6.22 -31.48 -18.19
CA TYR A 192 -7.23 -30.58 -18.71
C TYR A 192 -6.98 -30.28 -20.20
N LEU A 193 -7.99 -30.41 -21.05
CA LEU A 193 -7.86 -30.18 -22.51
C LEU A 193 -8.50 -28.88 -22.98
N GLY A 194 -9.12 -28.10 -22.08
CA GLY A 194 -9.74 -26.82 -22.42
C GLY A 194 -8.76 -25.65 -22.44
N SER A 195 -9.29 -24.43 -22.28
CA SER A 195 -8.51 -23.19 -22.37
C SER A 195 -7.43 -23.12 -21.29
N LYS A 196 -6.22 -22.71 -21.68
CA LYS A 196 -5.10 -22.53 -20.75
C LYS A 196 -4.97 -21.09 -20.23
N LYS A 197 -5.86 -20.16 -20.61
CA LYS A 197 -5.88 -18.80 -20.04
C LYS A 197 -6.10 -18.89 -18.53
N THR A 198 -5.35 -18.18 -17.70
CA THR A 198 -5.52 -18.20 -16.23
C THR A 198 -6.81 -17.50 -15.79
N ASP A 199 -7.29 -17.76 -14.57
CA ASP A 199 -8.48 -17.10 -13.99
C ASP A 199 -8.19 -15.71 -13.42
N GLY A 200 -6.95 -15.24 -13.54
CA GLY A 200 -6.54 -13.98 -12.94
C GLY A 200 -6.36 -14.10 -11.42
N PHE A 201 -5.85 -13.02 -10.84
CA PHE A 201 -5.66 -12.84 -9.40
C PHE A 201 -5.61 -11.32 -9.11
N GLU A 202 -6.47 -10.58 -9.79
CA GLU A 202 -6.51 -9.12 -9.82
C GLU A 202 -6.74 -8.54 -8.43
N SER A 203 -7.58 -9.19 -7.59
CA SER A 203 -7.78 -8.72 -6.21
C SER A 203 -6.49 -8.78 -5.40
N TYR A 204 -5.62 -9.76 -5.66
CA TYR A 204 -4.29 -9.79 -5.06
C TYR A 204 -3.36 -8.74 -5.67
N LEU A 205 -3.39 -8.54 -7.00
CA LEU A 205 -2.59 -7.51 -7.68
C LEU A 205 -2.87 -6.10 -7.13
N TYR A 206 -4.14 -5.76 -6.91
CA TYR A 206 -4.53 -4.46 -6.34
C TYR A 206 -4.10 -4.28 -4.88
N ASN A 207 -3.93 -5.38 -4.14
CA ASN A 207 -3.75 -5.40 -2.69
C ASN A 207 -2.42 -6.02 -2.26
N MET A 208 -1.41 -6.04 -3.13
CA MET A 208 -0.15 -6.74 -2.85
C MET A 208 0.58 -6.20 -1.62
N SER A 209 0.39 -4.92 -1.26
CA SER A 209 1.01 -4.34 -0.06
C SER A 209 0.38 -4.79 1.25
N LEU A 210 -0.80 -5.41 1.24
CA LEU A 210 -1.49 -5.89 2.43
C LEU A 210 -0.92 -7.20 2.95
N SER A 211 -1.37 -7.61 4.14
CA SER A 211 -0.98 -8.88 4.73
C SER A 211 -1.32 -10.07 3.82
N PHE A 212 -0.60 -11.18 3.99
CA PHE A 212 -0.81 -12.38 3.20
C PHE A 212 -1.26 -13.57 4.09
N PRO A 213 -2.52 -14.01 4.00
CA PRO A 213 -3.65 -13.35 3.35
C PRO A 213 -4.17 -12.14 4.15
N HIS A 214 -4.95 -11.30 3.47
CA HIS A 214 -5.78 -10.23 4.00
C HIS A 214 -7.22 -10.51 3.56
N GLY A 215 -8.22 -10.00 4.29
CA GLY A 215 -9.63 -10.13 3.92
C GLY A 215 -9.98 -9.63 2.50
N ARG A 216 -9.09 -8.86 1.84
CA ARG A 216 -9.29 -8.32 0.49
C ARG A 216 -8.59 -9.09 -0.63
N ASN A 217 -7.70 -10.03 -0.29
CA ASN A 217 -6.93 -10.78 -1.27
C ASN A 217 -6.94 -12.31 -1.02
N TYR A 218 -7.56 -12.78 0.07
CA TYR A 218 -7.45 -14.17 0.55
C TYR A 218 -7.88 -15.26 -0.45
N ARG A 219 -8.69 -14.93 -1.46
CA ARG A 219 -9.06 -15.86 -2.55
C ARG A 219 -7.95 -16.02 -3.60
N ASP A 220 -7.15 -14.97 -3.79
CA ASP A 220 -6.25 -14.79 -4.94
C ASP A 220 -4.77 -14.84 -4.55
N VAL A 221 -4.46 -15.28 -3.33
CA VAL A 221 -3.08 -15.50 -2.87
C VAL A 221 -2.48 -16.84 -3.33
N TRP A 222 -3.21 -17.59 -4.16
CA TRP A 222 -2.77 -18.86 -4.74
C TRP A 222 -1.47 -18.83 -5.57
N PRO A 223 -1.00 -17.71 -6.19
CA PRO A 223 0.25 -17.72 -6.95
C PRO A 223 1.48 -18.08 -6.09
N PHE A 224 1.45 -17.81 -4.78
CA PHE A 224 2.50 -18.28 -3.86
C PHE A 224 2.53 -19.80 -3.75
N LEU A 225 1.35 -20.46 -3.71
CA LEU A 225 1.26 -21.91 -3.68
C LEU A 225 1.79 -22.51 -5.00
N VAL A 226 1.54 -21.84 -6.13
CA VAL A 226 2.13 -22.20 -7.43
C VAL A 226 3.66 -22.07 -7.41
N TYR A 227 4.18 -20.99 -6.83
CA TYR A 227 5.63 -20.81 -6.65
C TYR A 227 6.25 -21.94 -5.81
N LEU A 228 5.63 -22.31 -4.68
CA LEU A 228 6.09 -23.41 -3.84
C LEU A 228 6.10 -24.76 -4.58
N SER A 229 5.10 -24.99 -5.44
CA SER A 229 4.97 -26.21 -6.24
C SER A 229 6.02 -26.32 -7.34
N TYR A 230 6.30 -25.22 -8.06
CA TYR A 230 7.24 -25.24 -9.18
C TYR A 230 8.69 -25.00 -8.78
N ASN A 231 8.92 -24.32 -7.64
CA ASN A 231 10.24 -24.08 -7.07
C ASN A 231 11.28 -23.53 -8.08
N PRO A 232 11.02 -22.40 -8.75
CA PRO A 232 11.90 -21.88 -9.80
C PRO A 232 13.28 -21.39 -9.30
N ASP A 233 13.49 -21.36 -7.99
CA ASP A 233 14.75 -20.98 -7.32
C ASP A 233 15.48 -22.19 -6.71
N ASP A 234 15.04 -23.42 -6.99
CA ASP A 234 15.67 -24.68 -6.52
C ASP A 234 15.87 -24.74 -4.98
N ILE A 235 14.93 -24.15 -4.22
CA ILE A 235 14.98 -24.14 -2.75
C ILE A 235 14.80 -25.57 -2.24
N PRO A 236 15.71 -26.10 -1.40
CA PRO A 236 15.61 -27.46 -0.89
C PRO A 236 14.28 -27.73 -0.17
N GLY A 237 13.64 -28.84 -0.52
CA GLY A 237 12.40 -29.31 0.11
C GLY A 237 11.10 -28.78 -0.54
N LEU A 238 11.17 -27.70 -1.32
CA LEU A 238 10.05 -27.25 -2.17
C LEU A 238 9.94 -28.12 -3.43
N GLY A 239 8.82 -27.98 -4.15
CA GLY A 239 8.47 -28.80 -5.31
C GLY A 239 7.01 -29.25 -5.29
N MET A 240 6.63 -30.16 -6.19
CA MET A 240 5.22 -30.51 -6.43
C MET A 240 4.48 -30.99 -5.16
N ASP A 241 5.19 -31.64 -4.23
CA ASP A 241 4.64 -32.12 -2.96
C ASP A 241 4.55 -31.01 -1.88
N ALA A 242 5.11 -29.82 -2.09
CA ALA A 242 5.22 -28.79 -1.04
C ALA A 242 3.88 -28.41 -0.44
N VAL A 243 2.88 -28.11 -1.28
CA VAL A 243 1.54 -27.72 -0.82
C VAL A 243 0.86 -28.86 -0.07
N LYS A 244 0.95 -30.11 -0.59
CA LYS A 244 0.46 -31.31 0.12
C LYS A 244 1.07 -31.40 1.52
N ARG A 245 2.40 -31.29 1.63
CA ARG A 245 3.11 -31.38 2.91
C ARG A 245 2.66 -30.31 3.89
N ILE A 246 2.45 -29.08 3.43
CA ILE A 246 1.92 -27.98 4.26
C ILE A 246 0.56 -28.38 4.86
N ILE A 247 -0.38 -28.82 4.02
CA ILE A 247 -1.76 -29.11 4.44
C ILE A 247 -1.94 -30.48 5.11
N SER A 248 -0.89 -31.33 5.15
CA SER A 248 -0.91 -32.64 5.80
C SER A 248 -0.01 -32.76 7.03
N GLU A 249 1.07 -31.99 7.11
CA GLU A 249 2.08 -32.06 8.18
C GLU A 249 2.02 -30.88 9.16
N ALA A 250 1.15 -29.88 8.94
CA ALA A 250 0.93 -28.80 9.89
C ALA A 250 0.49 -29.34 11.26
N LYS A 251 0.97 -28.70 12.33
CA LYS A 251 0.47 -28.99 13.68
C LYS A 251 -0.86 -28.25 13.89
N PRO A 252 -1.70 -28.73 14.83
CA PRO A 252 -2.88 -27.96 15.24
C PRO A 252 -2.49 -26.54 15.62
N ASP A 253 -3.25 -25.57 15.12
CA ASP A 253 -3.10 -24.13 15.38
C ASP A 253 -1.76 -23.52 14.94
N GLU A 254 -0.99 -24.19 14.08
CA GLU A 254 0.30 -23.69 13.57
C GLU A 254 0.09 -22.67 12.45
N TYR A 255 0.74 -21.52 12.55
CA TYR A 255 0.67 -20.50 11.51
C TYR A 255 1.26 -21.04 10.19
N PRO A 256 0.65 -20.80 9.02
CA PRO A 256 1.11 -21.36 7.75
C PRO A 256 2.58 -21.09 7.41
N PHE A 257 3.09 -19.88 7.67
CA PHE A 257 4.50 -19.57 7.42
C PHE A 257 5.46 -20.22 8.44
N ASP A 258 5.01 -20.47 9.68
CA ASP A 258 5.78 -21.25 10.66
C ASP A 258 5.85 -22.72 10.22
N THR A 259 4.75 -23.25 9.67
CA THR A 259 4.71 -24.59 9.07
C THR A 259 5.74 -24.70 7.94
N ILE A 260 5.74 -23.75 7.00
CA ILE A 260 6.70 -23.69 5.88
C ILE A 260 8.14 -23.71 6.39
N THR A 261 8.47 -22.81 7.33
CA THR A 261 9.81 -22.74 7.92
C THR A 261 10.22 -24.07 8.56
N ARG A 262 9.31 -24.70 9.31
CA ARG A 262 9.58 -25.96 10.00
C ARG A 262 9.82 -27.13 9.06
N ILE A 263 8.99 -27.30 8.02
CA ILE A 263 9.00 -28.52 7.19
C ILE A 263 9.99 -28.49 6.03
N PHE A 264 10.40 -27.29 5.60
CA PHE A 264 11.36 -27.11 4.50
C PHE A 264 12.75 -26.67 4.97
N GLY A 265 12.87 -26.17 6.20
CA GLY A 265 14.17 -25.81 6.81
C GLY A 265 14.81 -24.52 6.27
N THR A 266 14.23 -23.91 5.22
CA THR A 266 14.50 -22.54 4.82
C THR A 266 13.44 -21.64 5.44
N ASP A 267 13.84 -20.50 5.99
CA ASP A 267 12.90 -19.59 6.63
C ASP A 267 11.89 -19.00 5.63
N ALA A 268 10.66 -18.78 6.09
CA ALA A 268 9.58 -18.26 5.25
C ALA A 268 9.90 -16.89 4.64
N GLN A 269 10.72 -16.05 5.28
CA GLN A 269 11.07 -14.74 4.74
C GLN A 269 11.95 -14.85 3.50
N THR A 270 12.91 -15.76 3.54
CA THR A 270 13.75 -16.06 2.38
C THR A 270 12.90 -16.63 1.25
N ILE A 271 12.07 -17.64 1.52
CA ILE A 271 11.17 -18.23 0.52
C ILE A 271 10.25 -17.14 -0.08
N PHE A 272 9.64 -16.30 0.75
CA PHE A 272 8.73 -15.26 0.29
C PHE A 272 9.45 -14.12 -0.45
N GLY A 273 10.70 -13.80 -0.08
CA GLY A 273 11.54 -12.87 -0.83
C GLY A 273 11.87 -13.38 -2.24
N HIS A 274 12.13 -14.68 -2.39
CA HIS A 274 12.29 -15.28 -3.72
C HIS A 274 10.98 -15.31 -4.52
N TYR A 275 9.85 -15.59 -3.87
CA TYR A 275 8.54 -15.43 -4.52
C TYR A 275 8.30 -14.00 -5.01
N SER A 276 8.58 -13.00 -4.15
CA SER A 276 8.37 -11.59 -4.44
C SER A 276 9.13 -11.12 -5.68
N LYS A 277 10.41 -11.50 -5.86
CA LYS A 277 11.16 -11.14 -7.07
C LYS A 277 10.60 -11.78 -8.35
N ARG A 278 9.96 -12.97 -8.27
CA ARG A 278 9.34 -13.62 -9.44
C ARG A 278 8.06 -12.91 -9.88
N MET A 279 7.36 -12.24 -8.96
CA MET A 279 6.15 -11.47 -9.27
C MET A 279 6.41 -10.27 -10.19
N ALA A 280 7.62 -9.72 -10.23
CA ALA A 280 7.95 -8.60 -11.14
C ALA A 280 7.84 -8.96 -12.63
N ALA A 281 8.08 -10.23 -12.99
CA ALA A 281 8.08 -10.69 -14.38
C ALA A 281 7.19 -11.93 -14.60
N PHE A 282 6.44 -12.33 -13.57
CA PHE A 282 5.67 -13.57 -13.51
C PHE A 282 6.45 -14.80 -13.95
N ASP A 283 7.73 -14.84 -13.56
CA ASP A 283 8.71 -15.83 -14.02
C ASP A 283 8.64 -17.11 -13.19
N PHE A 284 7.55 -17.85 -13.37
CA PHE A 284 7.34 -19.20 -12.86
C PHE A 284 6.86 -20.12 -13.99
N ASN A 285 6.68 -21.42 -13.76
CA ASN A 285 6.65 -22.44 -14.83
C ASN A 285 5.67 -22.18 -16.01
N SER A 286 4.48 -21.61 -15.77
CA SER A 286 3.51 -21.24 -16.83
C SER A 286 3.60 -19.78 -17.27
N ARG A 287 4.82 -19.21 -17.23
CA ARG A 287 5.14 -17.80 -17.45
C ARG A 287 4.41 -17.14 -18.61
N VAL A 288 4.33 -17.78 -19.77
CA VAL A 288 3.72 -17.19 -20.97
C VAL A 288 2.26 -16.80 -20.69
N ILE A 289 1.51 -17.71 -20.06
CA ILE A 289 0.09 -17.50 -19.72
C ILE A 289 -0.06 -16.36 -18.70
N TYR A 290 0.78 -16.34 -17.66
CA TYR A 290 0.70 -15.31 -16.61
C TYR A 290 1.14 -13.94 -17.11
N LYS A 291 2.17 -13.90 -17.96
CA LYS A 291 2.63 -12.66 -18.56
C LYS A 291 1.60 -12.10 -19.54
N GLU A 292 1.00 -12.93 -20.39
CA GLU A 292 -0.11 -12.50 -21.26
C GLU A 292 -1.27 -11.92 -20.44
N SER A 293 -1.64 -12.58 -19.34
CA SER A 293 -2.70 -12.07 -18.45
C SER A 293 -2.33 -10.75 -17.76
N LEU A 294 -1.08 -10.60 -17.31
CA LEU A 294 -0.63 -9.34 -16.71
C LEU A 294 -0.58 -8.21 -17.74
N ASP A 295 -0.02 -8.48 -18.92
CA ASP A 295 0.09 -7.50 -19.99
C ASP A 295 -1.32 -7.06 -20.41
N GLU A 296 -2.28 -7.99 -20.55
CA GLU A 296 -3.69 -7.66 -20.73
C GLU A 296 -4.25 -6.77 -19.61
N PHE A 297 -4.03 -7.14 -18.35
CA PHE A 297 -4.51 -6.40 -17.18
C PHE A 297 -3.93 -4.98 -17.11
N VAL A 298 -2.61 -4.81 -17.23
CA VAL A 298 -1.95 -3.49 -17.15
C VAL A 298 -2.31 -2.61 -18.35
N ASP A 299 -2.46 -3.20 -19.55
CA ASP A 299 -2.82 -2.45 -20.76
C ASP A 299 -4.32 -2.13 -20.85
N GLU A 300 -5.18 -2.80 -20.07
CA GLU A 300 -6.63 -2.62 -20.12
C GLU A 300 -7.03 -1.20 -19.71
N ASP A 301 -6.49 -0.73 -18.58
CA ASP A 301 -6.90 0.52 -17.95
C ASP A 301 -5.73 1.17 -17.18
N PRO A 302 -5.51 2.50 -17.27
CA PRO A 302 -4.54 3.23 -16.46
C PRO A 302 -4.65 2.99 -14.95
N LEU A 303 -5.85 2.72 -14.44
CA LEU A 303 -6.03 2.40 -13.03
C LEU A 303 -5.27 1.13 -12.63
N ASN A 304 -5.13 0.15 -13.53
CA ASN A 304 -4.53 -1.14 -13.20
C ASN A 304 -3.03 -1.01 -12.94
N TRP A 305 -2.32 -0.20 -13.73
CA TRP A 305 -0.92 0.15 -13.46
C TRP A 305 -0.79 0.91 -12.14
N ASN A 306 -1.71 1.85 -11.88
CA ASN A 306 -1.70 2.62 -10.66
C ASN A 306 -1.98 1.78 -9.41
N MET A 307 -2.77 0.71 -9.54
CA MET A 307 -3.04 -0.17 -8.41
C MET A 307 -1.95 -1.24 -8.21
N PHE A 308 -1.28 -1.67 -9.29
CA PHE A 308 -0.29 -2.75 -9.26
C PHE A 308 1.13 -2.29 -8.89
N TYR A 309 1.66 -1.27 -9.56
CA TYR A 309 3.01 -0.78 -9.30
C TYR A 309 3.04 0.21 -8.15
N THR A 310 4.19 0.38 -7.50
CA THR A 310 4.40 1.38 -6.45
C THR A 310 5.34 2.47 -6.94
N VAL A 311 4.93 3.72 -6.77
CA VAL A 311 5.75 4.91 -7.10
C VAL A 311 6.33 5.47 -5.80
N LEU A 312 7.65 5.55 -5.71
CA LEU A 312 8.34 6.12 -4.55
C LEU A 312 8.42 7.64 -4.66
N GLN A 313 8.37 8.32 -3.53
CA GLN A 313 8.37 9.79 -3.43
C GLN A 313 9.73 10.29 -2.92
N ASP A 314 10.27 11.35 -3.51
CA ASP A 314 11.45 12.00 -2.92
C ASP A 314 11.05 12.72 -1.62
N ASN A 315 11.79 12.43 -0.54
CA ASN A 315 11.59 13.08 0.75
C ASN A 315 12.48 14.32 0.96
N GLY A 316 13.21 14.75 -0.08
CA GLY A 316 14.13 15.88 -0.09
C GLY A 316 15.44 15.61 0.64
N SER A 317 15.82 14.35 0.86
CA SER A 317 17.10 13.96 1.49
C SER A 317 18.00 13.11 0.58
N GLY A 318 17.63 12.97 -0.70
CA GLY A 318 18.27 12.06 -1.65
C GLY A 318 17.87 10.59 -1.45
N TRP A 319 16.77 10.36 -0.74
CA TRP A 319 16.15 9.05 -0.52
C TRP A 319 14.72 9.07 -1.06
N LEU A 320 14.37 8.02 -1.79
CA LEU A 320 13.02 7.79 -2.29
C LEU A 320 12.26 6.95 -1.28
N GLN A 321 11.22 7.52 -0.68
CA GLN A 321 10.40 6.91 0.34
C GLN A 321 9.17 6.23 -0.25
N VAL A 322 8.79 5.07 0.27
CA VAL A 322 7.51 4.44 -0.06
C VAL A 322 6.34 5.23 0.56
N PRO A 323 5.23 5.46 -0.18
CA PRO A 323 4.00 5.97 0.44
C PRO A 323 3.58 5.10 1.63
N GLN A 324 3.17 5.72 2.74
CA GLN A 324 2.96 5.00 4.01
C GLN A 324 1.85 3.94 3.91
N GLU A 325 0.78 4.27 3.19
CA GLU A 325 -0.35 3.40 2.90
C GLU A 325 0.01 2.24 1.96
N GLU A 326 1.11 2.37 1.20
CA GLU A 326 1.59 1.32 0.30
C GLU A 326 2.75 0.52 0.87
N ALA A 327 3.33 0.95 2.00
CA ALA A 327 4.33 0.18 2.69
C ALA A 327 3.82 -1.26 2.94
N PRO A 328 4.67 -2.28 2.73
CA PRO A 328 4.23 -3.66 2.86
C PRO A 328 3.86 -3.95 4.32
N MET A 329 2.71 -4.58 4.53
CA MET A 329 2.43 -5.32 5.76
C MET A 329 3.25 -6.63 5.76
N GLN A 330 3.13 -7.46 6.79
CA GLN A 330 3.77 -8.78 6.78
C GLN A 330 3.35 -9.57 5.54
N ALA A 331 4.34 -9.99 4.76
CA ALA A 331 4.17 -10.70 3.49
C ALA A 331 3.50 -9.85 2.38
N GLY A 332 3.51 -8.54 2.52
CA GLY A 332 3.18 -7.61 1.43
C GLY A 332 4.35 -7.45 0.45
N ILE A 333 4.06 -7.05 -0.79
CA ILE A 333 5.01 -6.82 -1.87
C ILE A 333 4.74 -5.45 -2.50
N ASN A 334 5.81 -4.67 -2.70
CA ASN A 334 5.84 -3.60 -3.68
C ASN A 334 6.67 -4.00 -4.89
N ILE A 335 6.26 -3.55 -6.07
CA ILE A 335 6.99 -3.67 -7.33
C ILE A 335 7.16 -2.26 -7.87
N ILE A 336 8.41 -1.81 -7.97
CA ILE A 336 8.78 -0.46 -8.38
C ILE A 336 9.38 -0.56 -9.80
N PRO A 337 8.67 -0.13 -10.85
CA PRO A 337 9.19 -0.09 -12.20
C PRO A 337 10.26 1.00 -12.34
N LEU A 338 11.30 0.72 -13.13
CA LEU A 338 12.45 1.60 -13.28
C LEU A 338 12.69 2.01 -14.75
N ILE A 339 13.12 3.26 -14.92
CA ILE A 339 13.71 3.78 -16.16
C ILE A 339 15.22 3.55 -16.10
N ILE A 340 15.76 2.80 -17.06
CA ILE A 340 17.19 2.43 -17.10
C ILE A 340 17.99 3.58 -17.73
N ASN A 341 18.92 4.17 -16.98
CA ASN A 341 19.72 5.32 -17.40
C ASN A 341 21.23 5.01 -17.54
N GLY A 342 21.67 3.82 -17.12
CA GLY A 342 23.06 3.41 -17.15
C GLY A 342 23.27 1.92 -17.44
N ASP A 343 24.53 1.53 -17.65
CA ASP A 343 24.92 0.14 -17.95
C ASP A 343 24.70 -0.83 -16.76
N ALA A 344 24.52 -0.30 -15.56
CA ALA A 344 24.22 -1.06 -14.35
C ALA A 344 23.29 -0.26 -13.43
N ILE A 345 22.44 -0.98 -12.71
CA ILE A 345 21.53 -0.43 -11.70
C ILE A 345 22.11 -0.77 -10.32
N SER A 346 22.07 0.18 -9.39
CA SER A 346 22.37 -0.05 -7.98
C SER A 346 21.22 0.43 -7.10
N ALA A 347 20.93 -0.31 -6.04
CA ALA A 347 19.93 0.06 -5.05
C ALA A 347 20.50 -0.14 -3.64
N GLU A 348 20.26 0.82 -2.75
CA GLU A 348 20.49 0.70 -1.32
C GLU A 348 19.16 0.82 -0.60
N LEU A 349 18.91 -0.09 0.34
CA LEU A 349 17.65 -0.15 1.09
C LEU A 349 17.86 0.31 2.53
N ARG A 350 16.98 1.19 3.01
CA ARG A 350 16.88 1.57 4.42
C ARG A 350 15.46 1.34 4.92
N GLY A 351 15.30 0.44 5.88
CA GLY A 351 14.02 0.25 6.57
C GLY A 351 13.74 1.38 7.57
N ILE A 352 12.47 1.75 7.71
CA ILE A 352 12.01 2.81 8.61
C ILE A 352 11.02 2.21 9.61
N SER A 353 11.48 1.86 10.81
CA SER A 353 10.62 1.26 11.83
C SER A 353 11.25 1.34 13.22
N ASP A 354 10.44 1.69 14.22
CA ASP A 354 10.83 1.57 15.65
C ASP A 354 10.78 0.10 16.13
N ASP A 355 10.18 -0.80 15.34
CA ASP A 355 10.12 -2.22 15.66
C ASP A 355 11.44 -2.92 15.28
N SER A 356 12.23 -3.29 16.29
CA SER A 356 13.47 -4.07 16.11
C SER A 356 13.27 -5.44 15.43
N ASN A 357 12.02 -5.94 15.41
CA ASN A 357 11.60 -7.16 14.73
C ASN A 357 11.36 -6.95 13.23
N ALA A 358 11.24 -5.70 12.75
CA ALA A 358 11.02 -5.41 11.34
C ALA A 358 12.12 -6.01 10.44
N GLY A 359 11.70 -6.44 9.25
CA GLY A 359 12.58 -7.10 8.29
C GLY A 359 12.08 -6.88 6.87
N TRP A 360 13.02 -6.65 5.96
CA TRP A 360 12.76 -6.41 4.55
C TRP A 360 13.65 -7.30 3.69
N LYS A 361 13.13 -7.69 2.53
CA LYS A 361 13.89 -8.31 1.44
C LYS A 361 13.60 -7.56 0.16
N ALA A 362 14.65 -7.13 -0.51
CA ALA A 362 14.60 -6.47 -1.81
C ALA A 362 15.39 -7.24 -2.87
N CYS A 363 15.03 -7.05 -4.13
CA CYS A 363 15.72 -7.61 -5.29
C CYS A 363 15.68 -6.62 -6.45
N ILE A 364 16.80 -6.48 -7.16
CA ILE A 364 16.82 -5.83 -8.48
C ILE A 364 16.48 -6.90 -9.51
N VAL A 365 15.55 -6.60 -10.41
CA VAL A 365 15.10 -7.48 -11.49
C VAL A 365 15.32 -6.78 -12.82
N THR A 366 15.95 -7.44 -13.80
CA THR A 366 16.07 -6.94 -15.18
C THR A 366 15.53 -7.96 -16.14
N VAL A 367 14.88 -7.50 -17.19
CA VAL A 367 14.27 -8.35 -18.22
C VAL A 367 14.90 -8.02 -19.57
N ASP A 368 15.40 -9.04 -20.28
CA ASP A 368 15.98 -8.88 -21.61
C ASP A 368 14.91 -8.87 -22.73
N PRO A 369 15.26 -8.56 -24.00
CA PRO A 369 14.30 -8.55 -25.11
C PRO A 369 13.60 -9.88 -25.40
N SER A 370 14.16 -11.02 -24.95
CA SER A 370 13.50 -12.33 -25.04
C SER A 370 12.50 -12.56 -23.92
N GLY A 371 12.39 -11.59 -23.01
CA GLY A 371 11.66 -11.67 -21.77
C GLY A 371 12.45 -12.33 -20.65
N LYS A 372 13.66 -12.88 -20.83
CA LYS A 372 14.32 -13.60 -19.74
C LYS A 372 14.65 -12.66 -18.58
N ALA A 373 14.17 -12.99 -17.39
CA ALA A 373 14.46 -12.23 -16.17
C ALA A 373 15.81 -12.66 -15.57
N SER A 374 16.51 -11.69 -14.99
CA SER A 374 17.71 -11.87 -14.16
C SER A 374 17.50 -11.15 -12.84
N TYR A 375 18.18 -11.63 -11.79
CA TYR A 375 17.93 -11.23 -10.40
C TYR A 375 19.24 -10.96 -9.68
N SER A 376 19.28 -9.92 -8.84
CA SER A 376 20.30 -9.79 -7.81
C SER A 376 20.10 -10.83 -6.71
N GLU A 377 21.08 -10.99 -5.83
CA GLU A 377 20.82 -11.59 -4.52
C GLU A 377 19.80 -10.75 -3.74
N LEU A 378 19.07 -11.40 -2.82
CA LEU A 378 18.16 -10.72 -1.91
C LEU A 378 18.97 -9.88 -0.90
N PHE A 379 18.56 -8.63 -0.68
CA PHE A 379 19.21 -7.73 0.26
C PHE A 379 18.19 -7.06 1.19
N GLY A 380 18.62 -6.69 2.39
CA GLY A 380 17.79 -6.09 3.44
C GLY A 380 18.22 -4.67 3.79
N SER A 381 17.63 -4.13 4.86
CA SER A 381 17.94 -2.80 5.38
C SER A 381 19.45 -2.65 5.69
N GLY A 382 20.05 -1.54 5.26
CA GLY A 382 21.46 -1.23 5.40
C GLY A 382 22.38 -1.90 4.36
N GLN A 383 21.81 -2.64 3.41
CA GLN A 383 22.55 -3.31 2.34
C GLN A 383 22.33 -2.63 0.99
N SER A 384 23.30 -2.80 0.10
CA SER A 384 23.22 -2.34 -1.29
C SER A 384 23.59 -3.47 -2.24
N MET A 385 22.96 -3.48 -3.41
CA MET A 385 23.21 -4.41 -4.50
C MET A 385 23.36 -3.67 -5.82
N SER A 386 24.05 -4.29 -6.78
CA SER A 386 24.13 -3.80 -8.16
C SER A 386 23.96 -4.95 -9.15
N MET A 387 23.34 -4.65 -10.30
CA MET A 387 23.11 -5.60 -11.37
C MET A 387 23.36 -4.95 -12.75
N PRO A 388 23.96 -5.66 -13.72
CA PRO A 388 24.07 -5.17 -15.09
C PRO A 388 22.70 -4.91 -15.73
N ALA A 389 22.60 -3.84 -16.53
CA ALA A 389 21.37 -3.44 -17.21
C ALA A 389 21.56 -3.12 -18.71
N LYS A 390 22.78 -3.26 -19.24
CA LYS A 390 23.13 -2.91 -20.63
C LYS A 390 22.23 -3.51 -21.72
N ASP A 391 21.75 -4.75 -21.52
CA ASP A 391 20.90 -5.46 -22.49
C ASP A 391 19.45 -5.60 -21.98
N ALA A 392 19.09 -4.94 -20.88
CA ALA A 392 17.76 -5.00 -20.32
C ALA A 392 16.82 -4.01 -21.02
N VAL A 393 15.57 -4.44 -21.27
CA VAL A 393 14.51 -3.59 -21.84
C VAL A 393 13.52 -3.11 -20.78
N SER A 394 13.48 -3.77 -19.62
CA SER A 394 12.79 -3.28 -18.44
C SER A 394 13.53 -3.71 -17.16
N ALA A 395 13.32 -2.94 -16.10
CA ALA A 395 13.87 -3.23 -14.79
C ALA A 395 12.88 -2.86 -13.68
N TYR A 396 13.01 -3.55 -12.55
CA TYR A 396 12.18 -3.37 -11.38
C TYR A 396 13.00 -3.52 -10.10
N ILE A 397 12.52 -2.93 -9.02
CA ILE A 397 12.88 -3.35 -7.66
C ILE A 397 11.65 -3.96 -7.02
N THR A 398 11.80 -5.13 -6.41
CA THR A 398 10.76 -5.69 -5.54
C THR A 398 11.16 -5.47 -4.10
N VAL A 399 10.24 -5.09 -3.23
CA VAL A 399 10.46 -5.02 -1.79
C VAL A 399 9.33 -5.73 -1.07
N THR A 400 9.65 -6.67 -0.20
CA THR A 400 8.70 -7.32 0.71
C THR A 400 9.13 -7.12 2.15
N ALA A 401 8.16 -7.05 3.07
CA ALA A 401 8.43 -7.03 4.50
C ALA A 401 7.96 -8.31 5.17
N MET A 402 8.85 -8.92 5.94
CA MET A 402 8.53 -9.97 6.88
C MET A 402 9.33 -9.77 8.16
N PRO A 403 8.67 -9.58 9.31
CA PRO A 403 9.36 -9.40 10.57
C PRO A 403 10.06 -10.70 11.01
N LYS A 404 11.25 -10.59 11.64
CA LYS A 404 12.12 -11.72 12.07
C LYS A 404 11.36 -12.81 12.81
N THR A 405 10.50 -12.40 13.73
CA THR A 405 9.47 -13.22 14.35
C THR A 405 8.14 -12.88 13.70
N LEU A 406 7.51 -13.85 13.06
CA LEU A 406 6.27 -13.63 12.33
C LEU A 406 5.14 -13.27 13.29
N VAL A 407 4.36 -12.27 12.92
CA VAL A 407 3.08 -11.96 13.55
C VAL A 407 2.07 -12.99 13.08
N ARG A 408 1.38 -13.63 14.00
CA ARG A 408 0.30 -14.55 13.67
C ARG A 408 -0.92 -13.72 13.24
N SER A 409 -1.10 -13.56 11.93
CA SER A 409 -2.19 -12.77 11.36
C SER A 409 -3.33 -13.65 10.86
N ASP A 410 -4.56 -13.27 11.20
CA ASP A 410 -5.79 -13.83 10.67
C ASP A 410 -6.45 -12.80 9.73
N ALA A 411 -6.80 -13.23 8.52
CA ALA A 411 -7.37 -12.35 7.52
C ALA A 411 -8.73 -11.77 7.92
N PHE A 412 -9.46 -12.45 8.83
CA PHE A 412 -10.83 -12.13 9.22
C PHE A 412 -10.95 -11.50 10.61
N HIS A 413 -9.84 -11.33 11.34
CA HIS A 413 -9.83 -10.52 12.56
C HIS A 413 -10.32 -9.09 12.26
N LYS A 414 -11.14 -8.60 13.18
CA LYS A 414 -11.80 -7.29 13.17
C LYS A 414 -11.09 -6.33 14.14
N GLU A 415 -11.44 -5.05 14.08
CA GLU A 415 -10.87 -3.97 14.90
C GLU A 415 -10.95 -4.22 16.41
N ASN A 416 -11.99 -4.94 16.87
CA ASN A 416 -12.11 -5.32 18.28
C ASN A 416 -11.13 -6.45 18.72
N VAL A 417 -10.47 -7.12 17.76
CA VAL A 417 -9.45 -8.16 18.01
C VAL A 417 -8.05 -7.61 17.73
N SER A 418 -7.83 -6.98 16.58
CA SER A 418 -6.58 -6.32 16.21
C SER A 418 -6.89 -5.02 15.50
N THR A 419 -6.55 -3.90 16.12
CA THR A 419 -6.79 -2.58 15.54
C THR A 419 -5.89 -2.32 14.33
N TYR A 420 -6.37 -1.57 13.35
CA TYR A 420 -5.58 -1.19 12.17
C TYR A 420 -4.41 -0.29 12.56
N LYS A 421 -4.72 0.78 13.31
CA LYS A 421 -3.76 1.85 13.62
C LYS A 421 -2.58 1.36 14.46
N ASP A 422 -2.85 0.56 15.50
CA ASP A 422 -1.84 0.21 16.51
C ASP A 422 -1.56 -1.31 16.61
N GLY A 423 -2.37 -2.15 15.96
CA GLY A 423 -2.26 -3.62 16.01
C GLY A 423 -1.10 -4.19 15.19
N ALA A 424 -0.56 -5.32 15.65
CA ALA A 424 0.58 -5.95 15.00
C ALA A 424 0.23 -6.62 13.66
N GLU A 425 -1.00 -7.13 13.49
CA GLU A 425 -1.42 -7.86 12.27
C GLU A 425 -1.55 -6.95 11.04
N ARG A 426 -1.88 -5.67 11.26
CA ARG A 426 -2.04 -4.64 10.21
C ARG A 426 -0.85 -3.68 10.13
N ARG A 427 0.23 -3.96 10.89
CA ARG A 427 1.43 -3.12 10.90
C ARG A 427 2.06 -3.03 9.51
N ARG A 428 2.28 -1.80 9.06
CA ARG A 428 3.03 -1.44 7.86
C ARG A 428 4.54 -1.37 8.19
N TYR A 429 5.38 -1.72 7.23
CA TYR A 429 6.85 -1.63 7.36
C TYR A 429 7.44 -0.72 6.27
N PRO A 430 7.43 0.61 6.46
CA PRO A 430 7.94 1.55 5.46
C PRO A 430 9.45 1.43 5.25
N TYR A 431 9.90 1.86 4.08
CA TYR A 431 11.30 1.86 3.68
C TYR A 431 11.61 3.02 2.73
N GLU A 432 12.91 3.26 2.56
CA GLU A 432 13.46 4.20 1.59
C GLU A 432 14.50 3.47 0.71
N LEU A 433 14.61 3.90 -0.54
CA LEU A 433 15.62 3.47 -1.50
C LEU A 433 16.51 4.63 -1.93
N ARG A 434 17.78 4.33 -2.15
CA ARG A 434 18.67 5.19 -2.95
C ARG A 434 19.08 4.43 -4.20
N LEU A 435 18.84 5.03 -5.35
CA LEU A 435 19.05 4.41 -6.66
C LEU A 435 20.26 5.01 -7.37
N GLY A 436 20.89 4.21 -8.24
CA GLY A 436 21.93 4.65 -9.15
C GLY A 436 21.80 3.93 -10.48
N GLY A 437 22.01 4.64 -11.59
CA GLY A 437 21.87 4.11 -12.95
C GLY A 437 20.42 3.85 -13.40
N ALA A 438 19.44 4.25 -12.60
CA ALA A 438 18.01 4.20 -12.93
C ALA A 438 17.20 5.17 -12.09
N ASP A 439 16.06 5.61 -12.62
CA ASP A 439 15.03 6.41 -11.94
C ASP A 439 13.74 5.60 -11.78
N VAL A 440 12.86 6.02 -10.87
CA VAL A 440 11.53 5.42 -10.72
C VAL A 440 10.64 5.83 -11.90
N GLN A 441 9.99 4.86 -12.53
CA GLN A 441 9.02 5.14 -13.57
C GLN A 441 7.74 5.71 -12.96
N GLN A 442 7.38 6.93 -13.36
CA GLN A 442 6.26 7.69 -12.79
C GLN A 442 4.88 7.26 -13.32
N THR A 443 4.80 6.76 -14.55
CA THR A 443 3.53 6.39 -15.19
C THR A 443 3.68 5.15 -16.07
N GLY A 444 2.56 4.53 -16.45
CA GLY A 444 2.53 3.46 -17.45
C GLY A 444 2.79 3.90 -18.89
N ASN A 445 3.17 5.17 -19.13
CA ASN A 445 3.30 5.77 -20.46
C ASN A 445 2.02 5.64 -21.29
N TYR A 446 0.87 5.89 -20.66
CA TYR A 446 -0.44 5.82 -21.32
C TYR A 446 -0.59 6.93 -22.34
N HIS A 447 -0.25 6.62 -23.58
CA HIS A 447 -0.65 7.37 -24.74
C HIS A 447 -1.43 6.41 -25.63
N VAL A 448 -2.69 6.18 -25.29
CA VAL A 448 -3.54 5.36 -26.15
C VAL A 448 -3.63 6.04 -27.52
N ASN A 449 -3.80 5.25 -28.58
CA ASN A 449 -3.82 5.63 -30.00
C ASN A 449 -4.93 6.63 -30.41
N TYR A 450 -5.28 7.61 -29.59
CA TYR A 450 -6.09 8.76 -29.96
C TYR A 450 -5.20 9.74 -30.70
N THR A 451 -5.01 9.50 -31.99
CA THR A 451 -4.33 10.44 -32.91
C THR A 451 -5.06 11.78 -33.06
N HIS A 452 -6.14 12.00 -32.30
CA HIS A 452 -7.03 13.15 -32.33
C HIS A 452 -7.12 13.74 -30.92
N GLY A 453 -6.29 14.75 -30.67
CA GLY A 453 -6.19 15.47 -29.41
C GLY A 453 -5.21 16.63 -29.56
N HIS A 454 -5.03 17.39 -28.49
CA HIS A 454 -4.14 18.55 -28.47
C HIS A 454 -3.70 18.90 -27.05
N PRO A 455 -2.55 19.57 -26.89
CA PRO A 455 -2.20 20.23 -25.63
C PRO A 455 -3.21 21.32 -25.27
N HIS A 456 -3.62 21.41 -24.01
CA HIS A 456 -4.49 22.46 -23.50
C HIS A 456 -3.78 23.83 -23.50
N SER A 457 -4.53 24.91 -23.71
CA SER A 457 -3.98 26.29 -23.78
C SER A 457 -3.42 26.77 -22.44
N ASN A 458 -3.93 26.22 -21.34
CA ASN A 458 -3.57 26.53 -19.96
C ASN A 458 -2.95 25.28 -19.28
N GLY A 459 -1.62 25.29 -19.11
CA GLY A 459 -0.81 24.22 -18.48
C GLY A 459 -0.15 23.24 -19.45
N GLY A 460 -0.69 23.05 -20.66
CA GLY A 460 -0.04 22.30 -21.74
C GLY A 460 -0.19 20.77 -21.69
N GLY A 461 -0.94 20.22 -20.73
CA GLY A 461 -1.24 18.78 -20.69
C GLY A 461 -2.16 18.32 -21.83
N TRP A 462 -2.25 17.02 -22.04
CA TRP A 462 -2.90 16.44 -23.21
C TRP A 462 -4.43 16.33 -23.03
N VAL A 463 -5.18 16.75 -24.04
CA VAL A 463 -6.65 16.65 -24.09
C VAL A 463 -7.11 15.87 -25.33
N SER A 464 -7.91 14.83 -25.12
CA SER A 464 -8.56 14.04 -26.18
C SER A 464 -9.51 14.91 -27.01
N GLY A 465 -9.70 14.56 -28.29
CA GLY A 465 -10.62 15.30 -29.16
C GLY A 465 -12.11 15.15 -28.82
N GLY A 466 -12.46 14.20 -27.95
CA GLY A 466 -13.82 13.95 -27.45
C GLY A 466 -14.14 14.61 -26.11
N ALA A 467 -13.18 15.30 -25.50
CA ALA A 467 -13.36 16.03 -24.25
C ALA A 467 -13.76 17.50 -24.51
N ASP A 468 -14.62 18.03 -23.66
CA ASP A 468 -14.99 19.45 -23.56
C ASP A 468 -14.31 20.05 -22.31
N VAL A 469 -13.28 20.85 -22.53
CA VAL A 469 -12.45 21.45 -21.47
C VAL A 469 -12.41 22.95 -21.68
N ASP A 470 -12.91 23.71 -20.71
CA ASP A 470 -12.91 25.18 -20.74
C ASP A 470 -11.49 25.75 -20.71
N ASP A 471 -11.26 26.87 -21.41
CA ASP A 471 -9.98 27.62 -21.39
C ASP A 471 -9.55 28.04 -19.97
N SER A 472 -10.48 28.14 -19.01
CA SER A 472 -10.20 28.49 -17.61
C SER A 472 -9.68 27.32 -16.78
N VAL A 473 -9.84 26.08 -17.24
CA VAL A 473 -9.31 24.88 -16.59
C VAL A 473 -7.80 24.84 -16.77
N TYR A 474 -7.08 24.42 -15.73
CA TYR A 474 -5.63 24.15 -15.82
C TYR A 474 -5.39 22.66 -16.01
N ILE A 475 -4.63 22.28 -17.05
CA ILE A 475 -4.19 20.91 -17.29
C ILE A 475 -2.66 20.89 -17.30
N GLY A 476 -2.06 20.39 -16.23
CA GLY A 476 -0.62 20.34 -16.03
C GLY A 476 0.11 19.54 -17.11
N PRO A 477 1.41 19.78 -17.32
CA PRO A 477 2.15 19.29 -18.50
C PRO A 477 2.23 17.75 -18.60
N HIS A 478 2.11 17.04 -17.48
CA HIS A 478 2.12 15.57 -17.44
C HIS A 478 0.72 14.96 -17.26
N ALA A 479 -0.31 15.77 -17.05
CA ALA A 479 -1.68 15.32 -16.88
C ALA A 479 -2.30 14.92 -18.23
N LEU A 480 -3.18 13.92 -18.19
CA LEU A 480 -3.77 13.31 -19.37
C LEU A 480 -5.29 13.23 -19.28
N ILE A 481 -5.97 13.86 -20.24
CA ILE A 481 -7.41 13.67 -20.47
C ILE A 481 -7.56 12.75 -21.69
N LEU A 482 -7.89 11.48 -21.44
CA LEU A 482 -7.86 10.42 -22.45
C LEU A 482 -9.24 9.97 -22.92
N GLY A 483 -10.29 10.16 -22.10
CA GLY A 483 -11.61 9.62 -22.39
C GLY A 483 -12.49 10.48 -23.30
N ASP A 484 -13.58 9.89 -23.77
CA ASP A 484 -14.71 10.56 -24.41
C ASP A 484 -15.72 11.04 -23.36
N ASP A 485 -16.56 12.03 -23.71
CA ASP A 485 -17.61 12.58 -22.85
C ASP A 485 -17.10 13.11 -21.49
N VAL A 486 -15.91 13.74 -21.53
CA VAL A 486 -15.34 14.48 -20.41
C VAL A 486 -15.75 15.94 -20.47
N GLU A 487 -16.25 16.50 -19.37
CA GLU A 487 -16.65 17.91 -19.24
C GLU A 487 -15.93 18.54 -18.04
N LEU A 488 -14.95 19.42 -18.30
CA LEU A 488 -14.22 20.14 -17.26
C LEU A 488 -14.50 21.65 -17.41
N THR A 489 -15.09 22.26 -16.38
CA THR A 489 -15.49 23.69 -16.42
C THR A 489 -15.11 24.45 -15.16
N GLY A 490 -15.19 25.78 -15.21
CA GLY A 490 -14.87 26.64 -14.05
C GLY A 490 -13.37 26.74 -13.78
N ASN A 491 -12.95 26.61 -12.53
CA ASN A 491 -11.56 26.69 -12.07
C ASN A 491 -10.99 25.29 -11.75
N VAL A 492 -11.49 24.24 -12.42
CA VAL A 492 -10.96 22.88 -12.25
C VAL A 492 -9.47 22.84 -12.59
N ARG A 493 -8.74 21.99 -11.88
CA ARG A 493 -7.30 21.80 -12.08
C ARG A 493 -6.97 20.32 -12.13
N VAL A 494 -6.27 19.91 -13.18
CA VAL A 494 -5.72 18.57 -13.34
C VAL A 494 -4.20 18.73 -13.31
N GLU A 495 -3.55 18.28 -12.24
CA GLU A 495 -2.15 18.55 -11.92
C GLU A 495 -1.31 17.27 -11.98
N ASP A 496 0.02 17.44 -11.98
CA ASP A 496 1.00 16.36 -11.90
C ASP A 496 0.79 15.27 -12.98
N TYR A 497 0.67 14.00 -12.59
CA TYR A 497 0.51 12.84 -13.45
C TYR A 497 -0.93 12.30 -13.48
N ALA A 498 -1.92 13.12 -13.07
CA ALA A 498 -3.31 12.67 -12.99
C ALA A 498 -3.89 12.31 -14.37
N ILE A 499 -4.78 11.31 -14.39
CA ILE A 499 -5.41 10.79 -15.61
C ILE A 499 -6.93 10.84 -15.48
N ILE A 500 -7.59 11.45 -16.47
CA ILE A 500 -9.05 11.47 -16.60
C ILE A 500 -9.48 10.62 -17.81
N GLY A 501 -10.32 9.63 -17.54
CA GLY A 501 -10.90 8.69 -18.50
C GLY A 501 -12.31 9.10 -18.96
N ASN A 502 -13.11 8.12 -19.37
CA ASN A 502 -14.42 8.32 -20.01
C ASN A 502 -15.46 8.87 -19.01
N ASN A 503 -16.43 9.65 -19.49
CA ASN A 503 -17.64 10.03 -18.73
C ASN A 503 -17.37 10.71 -17.37
N VAL A 504 -16.50 11.72 -17.35
CA VAL A 504 -16.17 12.49 -16.14
C VAL A 504 -16.68 13.93 -16.27
N THR A 505 -17.42 14.41 -15.28
CA THR A 505 -17.72 15.84 -15.14
C THR A 505 -17.04 16.39 -13.91
N ALA A 506 -16.21 17.41 -14.09
CA ALA A 506 -15.65 18.21 -13.00
C ALA A 506 -15.96 19.69 -13.19
N ARG A 507 -16.29 20.39 -12.10
CA ARG A 507 -16.61 21.83 -12.13
C ARG A 507 -16.17 22.54 -10.85
N ASP A 508 -16.42 23.84 -10.82
CA ASP A 508 -16.16 24.74 -9.68
C ASP A 508 -14.66 24.92 -9.41
N ASN A 509 -14.12 24.49 -8.27
CA ASN A 509 -12.71 24.63 -7.89
C ASN A 509 -12.04 23.27 -7.60
N ALA A 510 -12.56 22.18 -8.15
CA ALA A 510 -12.04 20.85 -7.89
C ALA A 510 -10.59 20.70 -8.37
N VAL A 511 -9.79 19.94 -7.61
CA VAL A 511 -8.39 19.64 -7.94
C VAL A 511 -8.20 18.12 -8.02
N ILE A 512 -7.64 17.65 -9.13
CA ILE A 512 -7.30 16.26 -9.39
C ILE A 512 -5.79 16.23 -9.68
N GLY A 513 -4.97 15.70 -8.78
CA GLY A 513 -3.51 15.81 -8.88
C GLY A 513 -2.77 14.53 -8.52
N ASP A 514 -1.46 14.65 -8.31
CA ASP A 514 -0.52 13.58 -8.06
C ASP A 514 -0.59 12.49 -9.16
N HIS A 515 -0.96 11.25 -8.82
CA HIS A 515 -1.16 10.13 -9.74
C HIS A 515 -2.61 9.63 -9.70
N ALA A 516 -3.58 10.50 -9.40
CA ALA A 516 -4.99 10.10 -9.34
C ALA A 516 -5.53 9.63 -10.71
N VAL A 517 -6.44 8.66 -10.69
CA VAL A 517 -7.14 8.18 -11.90
C VAL A 517 -8.65 8.30 -11.71
N VAL A 518 -9.33 8.99 -12.61
CA VAL A 518 -10.77 9.24 -12.55
C VAL A 518 -11.43 8.80 -13.85
N SER A 519 -12.38 7.86 -13.81
CA SER A 519 -13.12 7.43 -15.00
C SER A 519 -14.50 6.89 -14.65
N GLY A 520 -15.54 7.29 -15.39
CA GLY A 520 -16.87 6.68 -15.28
C GLY A 520 -16.90 5.25 -15.78
N ASP A 521 -16.20 4.96 -16.87
CA ASP A 521 -16.23 3.66 -17.54
C ASP A 521 -14.81 3.16 -17.87
N PRO A 522 -14.64 1.86 -18.23
CA PRO A 522 -13.36 1.36 -18.69
C PRO A 522 -12.80 2.24 -19.83
N PHE A 523 -11.50 2.52 -19.85
CA PHE A 523 -10.92 3.42 -20.87
C PHE A 523 -11.15 2.91 -22.31
N ARG A 524 -11.22 1.59 -22.52
CA ARG A 524 -11.44 0.98 -23.84
C ARG A 524 -12.89 0.97 -24.32
N PHE A 525 -13.87 1.16 -23.42
CA PHE A 525 -15.29 1.05 -23.74
C PHE A 525 -16.09 2.09 -22.96
N ALA A 526 -16.66 3.08 -23.65
CA ALA A 526 -17.62 4.00 -23.05
C ALA A 526 -18.94 3.29 -22.73
N GLY A 527 -19.48 3.60 -21.55
CA GLY A 527 -20.78 3.15 -21.06
C GLY A 527 -21.66 4.34 -20.67
N GLU A 528 -22.52 4.13 -19.67
CA GLU A 528 -23.42 5.16 -19.13
C GLU A 528 -23.05 5.57 -17.70
N ASN A 529 -21.94 5.04 -17.17
CA ASN A 529 -21.50 5.37 -15.82
C ASN A 529 -20.86 6.74 -15.82
N LYS A 530 -21.02 7.51 -14.74
CA LYS A 530 -20.56 8.89 -14.69
C LYS A 530 -19.99 9.25 -13.33
N VAL A 531 -18.77 9.79 -13.34
CA VAL A 531 -18.16 10.41 -12.15
C VAL A 531 -18.45 11.90 -12.14
N ASN A 532 -18.89 12.42 -10.98
CA ASN A 532 -19.18 13.85 -10.82
C ASN A 532 -18.33 14.45 -9.69
N ILE A 533 -17.51 15.44 -10.02
CA ILE A 533 -16.65 16.15 -9.07
C ILE A 533 -17.03 17.64 -9.07
N SER A 534 -17.21 18.24 -7.89
CA SER A 534 -17.63 19.65 -7.80
C SER A 534 -17.22 20.31 -6.48
N GLY A 535 -17.53 21.60 -6.33
CA GLY A 535 -17.11 22.38 -5.16
C GLY A 535 -15.60 22.57 -5.11
N ASN A 536 -15.02 22.30 -3.96
CA ASN A 536 -13.59 22.39 -3.64
C ASN A 536 -12.95 21.00 -3.45
N ALA A 537 -13.55 19.95 -4.03
CA ALA A 537 -13.11 18.58 -3.87
C ALA A 537 -11.64 18.38 -4.28
N VAL A 538 -10.91 17.54 -3.53
CA VAL A 538 -9.49 17.21 -3.82
C VAL A 538 -9.33 15.72 -4.01
N ILE A 539 -8.90 15.33 -5.20
CA ILE A 539 -8.51 13.96 -5.53
C ILE A 539 -6.99 13.95 -5.72
N GLY A 540 -6.26 13.19 -4.91
CA GLY A 540 -4.79 13.21 -4.89
C GLY A 540 -4.17 11.90 -4.41
N GLY A 541 -2.85 11.88 -4.31
CA GLY A 541 -2.06 10.66 -4.17
C GLY A 541 -2.24 9.74 -5.38
N ARG A 542 -2.62 8.50 -5.13
CA ARG A 542 -2.89 7.46 -6.14
C ARG A 542 -4.36 7.04 -6.11
N ALA A 543 -5.24 7.98 -5.74
CA ALA A 543 -6.65 7.72 -5.57
C ALA A 543 -7.29 7.30 -6.90
N VAL A 544 -8.31 6.43 -6.81
CA VAL A 544 -9.08 5.98 -7.96
C VAL A 544 -10.55 6.28 -7.73
N LEU A 545 -11.17 7.00 -8.67
CA LEU A 545 -12.62 7.16 -8.77
C LEU A 545 -13.10 6.45 -10.03
N TYR A 546 -13.96 5.46 -9.86
CA TYR A 546 -14.42 4.59 -10.93
C TYR A 546 -15.95 4.41 -10.91
N GLY A 547 -16.61 4.23 -12.05
CA GLY A 547 -18.05 3.94 -12.08
C GLY A 547 -18.96 5.16 -11.89
N VAL A 548 -19.94 5.08 -10.97
CA VAL A 548 -21.02 6.07 -10.78
C VAL A 548 -20.86 6.85 -9.47
N CYS A 549 -19.68 7.38 -9.18
CA CYS A 549 -19.41 8.04 -7.89
C CYS A 549 -19.48 9.58 -7.96
N SER A 550 -19.61 10.22 -6.80
CA SER A 550 -19.56 11.68 -6.69
C SER A 550 -18.71 12.19 -5.53
N VAL A 551 -18.00 13.30 -5.74
CA VAL A 551 -17.22 13.99 -4.71
C VAL A 551 -17.52 15.50 -4.81
N SER A 552 -18.01 16.10 -3.73
CA SER A 552 -18.44 17.50 -3.70
C SER A 552 -18.01 18.24 -2.43
N ASP A 553 -18.31 19.54 -2.39
CA ASP A 553 -17.95 20.44 -1.30
C ASP A 553 -16.43 20.42 -1.03
N ASN A 554 -15.97 20.22 0.20
CA ASN A 554 -14.54 20.16 0.55
C ASN A 554 -14.04 18.71 0.72
N ALA A 555 -14.79 17.71 0.24
CA ALA A 555 -14.42 16.31 0.42
C ALA A 555 -13.10 15.97 -0.28
N LYS A 556 -12.35 15.04 0.30
CA LYS A 556 -11.02 14.64 -0.18
C LYS A 556 -10.94 13.13 -0.39
N VAL A 557 -10.37 12.72 -1.53
CA VAL A 557 -9.98 11.33 -1.79
C VAL A 557 -8.48 11.32 -2.03
N LEU A 558 -7.73 10.80 -1.09
CA LEU A 558 -6.27 10.93 -1.01
C LEU A 558 -5.60 9.56 -0.99
N GLN A 559 -4.27 9.56 -1.12
CA GLN A 559 -3.45 8.35 -0.97
C GLN A 559 -3.94 7.28 -1.95
N LYS A 560 -4.13 6.01 -1.55
CA LYS A 560 -4.59 4.92 -2.44
C LYS A 560 -6.07 4.56 -2.22
N ALA A 561 -6.90 5.53 -1.86
CA ALA A 561 -8.33 5.29 -1.72
C ALA A 561 -8.99 4.97 -3.08
N PHE A 562 -9.87 3.98 -3.10
CA PHE A 562 -10.58 3.51 -4.30
C PHE A 562 -12.09 3.66 -4.09
N ILE A 563 -12.76 4.44 -4.94
CA ILE A 563 -14.18 4.76 -4.85
C ILE A 563 -14.90 4.24 -6.09
N THR A 564 -15.92 3.39 -5.91
CA THR A 564 -16.69 2.81 -7.01
C THR A 564 -18.19 2.74 -6.74
N ASP A 565 -18.93 2.20 -7.71
CA ASP A 565 -20.37 2.02 -7.72
C ASP A 565 -21.09 3.37 -7.59
N LYS A 566 -21.96 3.57 -6.59
CA LYS A 566 -22.78 4.78 -6.38
C LYS A 566 -22.37 5.57 -5.14
N VAL A 567 -21.12 5.44 -4.72
CA VAL A 567 -20.61 6.11 -3.52
C VAL A 567 -20.55 7.62 -3.72
N SER A 568 -20.92 8.38 -2.68
CA SER A 568 -20.83 9.84 -2.66
C SER A 568 -20.07 10.35 -1.44
N LEU A 569 -19.13 11.28 -1.63
CA LEU A 569 -18.43 12.00 -0.56
C LEU A 569 -18.75 13.50 -0.64
N THR A 570 -19.08 14.13 0.48
CA THR A 570 -19.49 15.55 0.54
C THR A 570 -19.06 16.20 1.87
N ASP A 571 -19.40 17.47 2.08
CA ASP A 571 -18.96 18.28 3.23
C ASP A 571 -17.42 18.30 3.36
N ASN A 572 -16.85 17.76 4.44
CA ASN A 572 -15.41 17.64 4.69
C ASN A 572 -14.95 16.18 4.77
N ALA A 573 -15.73 15.23 4.26
CA ALA A 573 -15.40 13.81 4.34
C ALA A 573 -14.05 13.50 3.66
N VAL A 574 -13.24 12.64 4.28
CA VAL A 574 -11.93 12.24 3.74
C VAL A 574 -11.89 10.72 3.58
N ALA A 575 -11.59 10.23 2.38
CA ALA A 575 -11.15 8.86 2.16
C ALA A 575 -9.63 8.86 1.89
N LYS A 576 -8.89 8.05 2.65
CA LYS A 576 -7.43 7.94 2.53
C LYS A 576 -6.95 6.52 2.87
N GLY A 577 -5.63 6.34 2.97
CA GLY A 577 -5.00 5.05 3.17
C GLY A 577 -5.18 4.17 1.94
N THR A 578 -5.63 2.94 2.17
CA THR A 578 -6.03 1.99 1.13
C THR A 578 -7.53 1.73 1.15
N ALA A 579 -8.35 2.70 1.60
CA ALA A 579 -9.79 2.51 1.73
C ALA A 579 -10.42 2.08 0.39
N TYR A 580 -11.38 1.14 0.43
CA TYR A 580 -12.11 0.65 -0.73
C TYR A 580 -13.62 0.84 -0.49
N LEU A 581 -14.22 1.81 -1.18
CA LEU A 581 -15.61 2.19 -0.99
C LEU A 581 -16.44 1.77 -2.20
N TYR A 582 -17.56 1.12 -1.95
CA TYR A 582 -18.42 0.54 -2.98
C TYR A 582 -19.90 0.58 -2.55
N GLY A 583 -20.80 0.09 -3.39
CA GLY A 583 -22.23 0.08 -3.12
C GLY A 583 -22.89 1.44 -3.37
N ASN A 584 -23.65 1.95 -2.40
CA ASN A 584 -24.44 3.19 -2.55
C ASN A 584 -24.37 4.06 -1.28
N ALA A 585 -23.22 4.03 -0.61
CA ALA A 585 -23.00 4.75 0.63
C ALA A 585 -22.79 6.26 0.39
N VAL A 586 -23.27 7.07 1.34
CA VAL A 586 -22.98 8.51 1.41
C VAL A 586 -22.11 8.77 2.62
N TYR A 587 -20.97 9.42 2.40
CA TYR A 587 -20.03 9.84 3.42
C TYR A 587 -20.00 11.36 3.48
N SER A 588 -20.22 11.92 4.67
CA SER A 588 -20.45 13.36 4.85
C SER A 588 -19.86 13.87 6.17
N GLY A 589 -20.17 15.12 6.53
CA GLY A 589 -19.64 15.76 7.73
C GLY A 589 -18.10 15.77 7.73
N ASN A 590 -17.49 15.45 8.87
CA ASN A 590 -16.03 15.40 9.03
C ASN A 590 -15.52 13.95 9.20
N THR A 591 -16.19 12.97 8.58
CA THR A 591 -15.79 11.57 8.69
C THR A 591 -14.46 11.32 7.96
N VAL A 592 -13.63 10.43 8.51
CA VAL A 592 -12.41 9.95 7.87
C VAL A 592 -12.51 8.44 7.68
N LEU A 593 -12.37 7.98 6.44
CA LEU A 593 -12.29 6.57 6.07
C LEU A 593 -10.81 6.28 5.78
N ASP A 594 -10.17 5.48 6.61
CA ASP A 594 -8.72 5.35 6.63
C ASP A 594 -8.28 3.89 6.62
N GLY A 595 -7.01 3.66 6.31
CA GLY A 595 -6.39 2.36 6.37
C GLY A 595 -6.98 1.36 5.38
N ASP A 596 -7.44 0.22 5.87
CA ASP A 596 -8.07 -0.84 5.09
C ASP A 596 -9.61 -0.79 5.09
N TYR A 597 -10.21 0.36 5.45
CA TYR A 597 -11.67 0.51 5.51
C TYR A 597 -12.34 0.03 4.23
N CYS A 598 -13.29 -0.89 4.38
CA CYS A 598 -14.04 -1.46 3.27
C CYS A 598 -15.43 -1.89 3.78
N ASN A 599 -16.44 -1.04 3.60
CA ASN A 599 -17.81 -1.25 4.02
C ASN A 599 -18.76 -0.41 3.14
N GLU A 600 -20.04 -0.79 3.07
CA GLU A 600 -21.09 -0.09 2.30
C GLU A 600 -21.99 0.80 3.18
N LYS A 601 -21.55 1.09 4.41
CA LYS A 601 -22.30 1.85 5.40
C LYS A 601 -22.01 3.34 5.31
N SER A 602 -23.07 4.14 5.19
CA SER A 602 -23.00 5.61 5.27
C SER A 602 -22.60 6.07 6.67
N VAL A 603 -21.63 6.96 6.77
CA VAL A 603 -21.16 7.57 8.03
C VAL A 603 -20.90 9.06 7.83
N SER A 604 -21.08 9.86 8.87
CA SER A 604 -20.98 11.32 8.81
C SER A 604 -20.01 11.93 9.82
N ASP A 605 -19.40 11.10 10.67
CA ASP A 605 -18.49 11.49 11.73
C ASP A 605 -17.47 10.38 12.01
N GLY A 606 -16.51 10.67 12.88
CA GLY A 606 -15.53 9.71 13.35
C GLY A 606 -14.48 9.33 12.31
N VAL A 607 -13.49 8.55 12.76
CA VAL A 607 -12.54 7.84 11.90
C VAL A 607 -12.94 6.37 11.82
N ASN A 608 -12.86 5.78 10.63
CA ASN A 608 -13.37 4.45 10.33
C ASN A 608 -12.29 3.58 9.68
N PHE A 609 -12.09 2.37 10.23
CA PHE A 609 -11.13 1.36 9.77
C PHE A 609 -11.79 0.00 9.52
N GLY A 610 -11.05 -0.94 8.91
CA GLY A 610 -11.40 -2.36 8.88
C GLY A 610 -12.20 -2.82 7.66
N TRP A 611 -11.99 -4.09 7.31
CA TRP A 611 -12.67 -4.76 6.21
C TRP A 611 -13.94 -5.48 6.69
N PHE A 612 -15.11 -5.13 6.15
CA PHE A 612 -16.44 -5.60 6.58
C PHE A 612 -16.58 -5.57 8.10
N ASP A 613 -16.23 -4.42 8.67
CA ASP A 613 -16.09 -4.24 10.11
C ASP A 613 -17.13 -3.26 10.64
N ASP A 614 -17.83 -3.67 11.69
CA ASP A 614 -18.79 -2.84 12.42
C ASP A 614 -18.20 -2.22 13.70
N TYR A 615 -16.96 -2.59 14.06
CA TYR A 615 -16.24 -2.14 15.25
C TYR A 615 -15.20 -1.05 14.97
N GLY A 616 -14.98 -0.70 13.70
CA GLY A 616 -13.91 0.22 13.30
C GLY A 616 -14.22 1.70 13.37
N HIS A 617 -15.37 2.11 13.91
CA HIS A 617 -15.71 3.53 14.12
C HIS A 617 -15.15 4.03 15.45
N TYR A 618 -14.39 5.11 15.40
CA TYR A 618 -13.82 5.79 16.56
C TYR A 618 -14.16 7.28 16.53
N PHE A 619 -14.19 7.90 17.71
CA PHE A 619 -14.44 9.33 17.85
C PHE A 619 -13.39 10.16 17.11
N LEU A 620 -13.84 11.25 16.49
CA LEU A 620 -13.01 12.25 15.84
C LEU A 620 -13.61 13.64 16.12
N PRO A 621 -12.80 14.68 16.41
CA PRO A 621 -13.29 16.04 16.55
C PRO A 621 -13.96 16.56 15.25
N ASP A 622 -15.01 17.37 15.41
CA ASP A 622 -15.86 17.86 14.29
C ASP A 622 -15.10 18.70 13.25
N ASP A 623 -13.99 19.33 13.65
CA ASP A 623 -13.16 20.21 12.82
C ASP A 623 -11.76 19.63 12.55
N TYR A 624 -11.53 18.35 12.87
CA TYR A 624 -10.24 17.69 12.72
C TYR A 624 -9.71 17.72 11.26
N ILE A 625 -8.43 18.05 11.11
CA ILE A 625 -7.61 17.73 9.91
C ILE A 625 -6.41 16.85 10.29
N ALA A 626 -5.68 17.20 11.36
CA ALA A 626 -4.63 16.38 11.96
C ALA A 626 -4.29 16.82 13.39
N SER A 627 -3.73 15.90 14.17
CA SER A 627 -3.27 16.14 15.54
C SER A 627 -2.02 15.30 15.80
N TYR A 628 -0.86 15.94 15.83
CA TYR A 628 0.40 15.30 16.21
C TYR A 628 0.74 15.66 17.65
N GLU A 629 0.72 14.67 18.51
CA GLU A 629 1.17 14.75 19.90
C GLU A 629 2.35 13.79 20.08
N PHE A 630 3.47 14.27 20.61
CA PHE A 630 4.68 13.45 20.73
C PHE A 630 4.69 12.65 22.03
N SER A 631 3.55 12.06 22.40
CA SER A 631 3.38 11.32 23.65
C SER A 631 4.17 10.01 23.71
N ASN A 632 4.48 9.43 22.55
CA ASN A 632 5.25 8.19 22.41
C ASN A 632 6.61 8.46 21.75
N ALA A 633 7.63 7.76 22.24
CA ALA A 633 8.97 7.81 21.65
C ALA A 633 8.99 7.15 20.27
N SER A 634 9.61 7.82 19.31
CA SER A 634 9.93 7.29 17.99
C SER A 634 11.19 7.96 17.45
N ASP A 635 11.95 7.21 16.66
CA ASP A 635 13.09 7.74 15.89
C ASP A 635 12.68 8.08 14.44
N HIS A 636 11.46 7.76 14.05
CA HIS A 636 11.05 7.73 12.65
C HIS A 636 9.73 8.46 12.35
N TRP A 637 8.85 8.58 13.33
CA TRP A 637 7.46 8.98 13.13
C TRP A 637 6.96 9.89 14.25
N ALA A 638 6.21 10.92 13.88
CA ALA A 638 5.28 11.58 14.78
C ALA A 638 3.87 11.12 14.42
N SER A 639 3.30 10.24 15.24
CA SER A 639 1.97 9.66 15.00
C SER A 639 0.88 10.73 15.08
N ASP A 640 -0.11 10.60 14.20
CA ASP A 640 -1.37 11.30 14.39
C ASP A 640 -2.19 10.62 15.51
N GLU A 641 -2.90 11.43 16.28
CA GLU A 641 -3.69 11.00 17.44
C GLU A 641 -4.86 10.09 17.05
N TYR A 642 -5.48 10.32 15.89
CA TYR A 642 -6.73 9.67 15.48
C TYR A 642 -6.57 8.77 14.24
N THR A 643 -5.72 9.15 13.29
CA THR A 643 -5.58 8.50 11.98
C THR A 643 -4.28 7.69 11.86
N ALA A 644 -4.18 6.87 10.81
CA ALA A 644 -3.04 5.95 10.62
C ALA A 644 -1.84 6.59 9.90
N THR A 645 -2.01 7.74 9.25
CA THR A 645 -0.90 8.45 8.57
C THR A 645 -0.11 9.29 9.58
N ALA A 646 1.18 9.00 9.74
CA ALA A 646 2.07 9.75 10.62
C ALA A 646 2.87 10.82 9.86
N ALA A 647 3.42 11.80 10.57
CA ALA A 647 4.45 12.67 10.01
C ALA A 647 5.82 11.99 10.07
N ARG A 648 6.61 12.10 9.00
CA ARG A 648 7.93 11.47 8.89
C ARG A 648 9.00 12.32 9.62
N GLN A 649 9.72 11.72 10.56
CA GLN A 649 10.77 12.36 11.35
C GLN A 649 12.16 12.17 10.73
N ILE A 650 12.74 13.23 10.18
CA ILE A 650 14.07 13.19 9.57
C ILE A 650 15.03 13.99 10.45
N GLY A 651 15.95 13.32 11.14
CA GLY A 651 16.99 13.96 11.95
C GLY A 651 16.52 14.62 13.26
N ALA A 652 15.26 15.05 13.35
CA ALA A 652 14.65 15.53 14.59
C ALA A 652 14.64 14.42 15.67
N LYS A 653 14.64 14.81 16.96
CA LYS A 653 14.81 13.88 18.08
C LYS A 653 13.73 14.01 19.13
N TRP A 654 13.10 12.90 19.46
CA TRP A 654 12.14 12.85 20.56
C TRP A 654 12.83 12.97 21.93
N SER A 655 12.19 13.64 22.88
CA SER A 655 12.54 13.58 24.30
C SER A 655 11.30 13.54 25.19
N GLU A 656 11.37 12.77 26.28
CA GLU A 656 10.27 12.59 27.24
C GLU A 656 9.82 13.90 27.89
N GLU A 657 10.75 14.81 28.15
CA GLU A 657 10.44 16.10 28.74
C GLU A 657 11.49 17.14 28.33
N ARG A 658 11.02 18.36 28.09
CA ARG A 658 11.89 19.52 27.90
C ARG A 658 11.29 20.71 28.65
N THR A 659 12.02 21.23 29.64
CA THR A 659 11.51 22.16 30.66
C THR A 659 10.29 21.59 31.40
N SER A 660 9.06 21.95 31.03
CA SER A 660 7.83 21.33 31.55
C SER A 660 6.92 20.71 30.48
N ALA A 661 7.29 20.78 29.19
CA ALA A 661 6.57 20.14 28.10
C ALA A 661 6.88 18.63 28.10
N LYS A 662 5.88 17.79 27.81
CA LYS A 662 5.94 16.33 27.97
C LYS A 662 5.80 15.66 26.62
N GLY A 663 6.84 14.94 26.21
CA GLY A 663 6.94 14.38 24.87
C GLY A 663 7.09 15.50 23.85
N VAL A 664 8.32 15.81 23.45
CA VAL A 664 8.60 16.89 22.50
C VAL A 664 9.49 16.41 21.36
N MET A 665 9.33 17.04 20.20
CA MET A 665 10.22 16.87 19.06
C MET A 665 11.27 17.97 19.05
N ASN A 666 12.55 17.61 19.13
CA ASN A 666 13.69 18.52 19.16
C ASN A 666 14.32 18.68 17.77
N PHE A 667 14.71 19.91 17.45
CA PHE A 667 15.33 20.31 16.20
C PHE A 667 16.64 21.04 16.49
N GLU A 668 17.72 20.57 15.87
CA GLU A 668 19.09 21.09 16.09
C GLU A 668 19.49 22.12 15.01
N GLY A 669 18.59 22.41 14.06
CA GLY A 669 18.86 23.16 12.83
C GLY A 669 19.25 22.26 11.66
N GLY A 670 19.74 22.86 10.57
CA GLY A 670 20.10 22.13 9.36
C GLY A 670 18.90 21.43 8.72
N ASP A 671 19.03 20.14 8.38
CA ASP A 671 17.96 19.39 7.71
C ASP A 671 17.00 18.66 8.67
N SER A 672 17.14 18.79 10.00
CA SER A 672 16.22 18.15 10.95
C SER A 672 14.80 18.65 10.75
N ARG A 673 13.83 17.76 10.53
CA ARG A 673 12.45 18.14 10.21
C ARG A 673 11.42 17.04 10.48
N LEU A 674 10.17 17.45 10.61
CA LEU A 674 8.99 16.62 10.39
C LEU A 674 8.45 16.91 8.99
N LEU A 675 8.09 15.86 8.25
CA LEU A 675 7.44 15.95 6.94
C LEU A 675 6.00 15.44 7.06
N LEU A 676 5.03 16.31 6.79
CA LEU A 676 3.59 16.08 6.87
C LEU A 676 3.01 15.83 5.47
N ASP A 677 1.82 15.24 5.40
CA ASP A 677 1.11 14.95 4.15
C ASP A 677 0.56 16.23 3.52
N CYS A 678 1.16 16.74 2.45
CA CYS A 678 0.85 18.07 1.91
C CYS A 678 -0.62 18.26 1.45
N PRO A 679 -1.29 17.29 0.80
CA PRO A 679 -2.67 17.45 0.32
C PRO A 679 -3.70 17.78 1.42
N MET A 680 -3.43 17.45 2.69
CA MET A 680 -4.33 17.78 3.80
C MET A 680 -4.55 19.30 3.94
N PHE A 681 -3.57 20.11 3.55
CA PHE A 681 -3.59 21.57 3.65
C PHE A 681 -4.37 22.27 2.53
N ARG A 682 -4.84 21.53 1.50
CA ARG A 682 -5.71 22.10 0.45
C ARG A 682 -7.11 22.35 1.00
N THR A 683 -7.29 23.47 1.69
CA THR A 683 -8.54 23.92 2.32
C THR A 683 -8.67 25.44 2.24
N ASP A 684 -9.90 25.96 2.28
CA ASP A 684 -10.17 27.40 2.42
C ASP A 684 -9.92 27.83 3.86
N ASP A 685 -10.64 27.15 4.76
CA ASP A 685 -10.60 27.43 6.17
C ASP A 685 -9.62 26.49 6.85
N ILE A 686 -8.72 27.09 7.63
CA ILE A 686 -7.72 26.37 8.41
C ILE A 686 -7.35 27.13 9.67
N GLN A 687 -7.12 26.36 10.72
CA GLN A 687 -6.36 26.79 11.88
C GLN A 687 -5.17 25.85 12.10
N ILE A 688 -3.99 26.42 12.29
CA ILE A 688 -2.76 25.71 12.65
C ILE A 688 -2.33 26.17 14.04
N SER A 689 -2.28 25.26 15.00
CA SER A 689 -1.83 25.53 16.38
C SER A 689 -0.59 24.70 16.71
N ILE A 690 0.49 25.38 17.11
CA ILE A 690 1.78 24.76 17.42
C ILE A 690 2.31 25.30 18.75
N GLY A 691 2.69 24.41 19.65
CA GLY A 691 3.49 24.75 20.83
C GLY A 691 4.97 24.62 20.50
N ALA A 692 5.74 25.71 20.53
CA ALA A 692 7.15 25.70 20.15
C ALA A 692 8.05 26.43 21.14
N LEU A 693 9.23 25.84 21.44
CA LEU A 693 10.33 26.49 22.13
C LEU A 693 11.36 26.90 21.09
N TRP A 694 11.61 28.20 20.95
CA TRP A 694 12.60 28.71 20.00
C TRP A 694 13.90 29.04 20.72
N LYS A 695 15.03 28.48 20.28
CA LYS A 695 16.34 28.70 20.92
C LYS A 695 17.07 29.93 20.41
N GLY A 696 16.56 30.61 19.40
CA GLY A 696 17.30 31.63 18.67
C GLY A 696 17.87 31.07 17.37
N GLY A 697 18.34 31.97 16.50
CA GLY A 697 18.81 31.64 15.17
C GLY A 697 18.96 32.91 14.33
N ASN A 698 19.25 32.72 13.04
CA ASN A 698 19.28 33.82 12.08
C ASN A 698 17.88 34.43 11.94
N ALA A 699 17.83 35.70 11.52
CA ALA A 699 16.59 36.30 11.06
C ALA A 699 15.99 35.45 9.92
N ASP A 700 14.66 35.41 9.85
CA ASP A 700 13.88 34.62 8.89
C ASP A 700 14.06 33.09 9.00
N GLN A 701 14.62 32.57 10.09
CA GLN A 701 14.55 31.14 10.39
C GLN A 701 13.08 30.70 10.48
N GLU A 702 12.68 29.68 9.73
CA GLU A 702 11.30 29.20 9.69
C GLU A 702 11.06 28.11 10.74
N LEU A 703 9.89 28.16 11.40
CA LEU A 703 9.37 27.06 12.21
C LEU A 703 8.67 26.02 11.32
N PHE A 704 7.91 26.49 10.34
CA PHE A 704 7.29 25.63 9.33
C PHE A 704 7.28 26.30 7.96
N HIS A 705 7.21 25.46 6.94
CA HIS A 705 7.12 25.81 5.54
C HIS A 705 6.21 24.81 4.82
N ILE A 706 5.13 25.29 4.20
CA ILE A 706 4.14 24.45 3.52
C ILE A 706 3.97 24.96 2.09
N GLY A 707 4.42 24.18 1.12
CA GLY A 707 4.42 24.54 -0.30
C GLY A 707 5.75 24.24 -0.97
N ASP A 708 6.01 24.93 -2.07
CA ASP A 708 7.26 24.86 -2.84
C ASP A 708 8.09 26.14 -2.67
N SER A 709 9.19 26.26 -3.42
CA SER A 709 10.09 27.41 -3.27
C SER A 709 9.48 28.73 -3.76
N ALA A 710 8.44 28.65 -4.61
CA ALA A 710 7.78 29.80 -5.20
C ALA A 710 6.49 30.19 -4.48
N SER A 711 5.73 29.22 -3.99
CA SER A 711 4.40 29.40 -3.43
C SER A 711 4.27 28.61 -2.14
N TYR A 712 4.21 29.31 -1.01
CA TYR A 712 4.27 28.68 0.30
C TYR A 712 3.61 29.50 1.41
N ALA A 713 3.21 28.81 2.47
CA ALA A 713 2.91 29.38 3.76
C ALA A 713 4.07 29.10 4.72
N SER A 714 4.52 30.12 5.45
CA SER A 714 5.62 29.97 6.41
C SER A 714 5.38 30.78 7.67
N PHE A 715 5.89 30.32 8.81
CA PHE A 715 5.99 31.13 10.03
C PHE A 715 7.43 31.22 10.51
N THR A 716 7.89 32.44 10.78
CA THR A 716 9.19 32.70 11.40
C THR A 716 9.03 33.25 12.83
N PRO A 717 9.79 32.75 13.82
CA PRO A 717 9.83 33.32 15.17
C PRO A 717 10.36 34.76 15.22
N CYS A 718 11.18 35.15 14.23
CA CYS A 718 11.82 36.45 14.16
C CYS A 718 12.26 36.74 12.72
N ASN A 719 11.59 37.68 12.06
CA ASN A 719 11.96 38.16 10.74
C ASN A 719 13.15 39.15 10.80
N GLU A 720 13.55 39.68 9.64
CA GLU A 720 14.61 40.70 9.53
C GLU A 720 14.34 41.99 10.34
N ASP A 721 13.08 42.34 10.55
CA ASP A 721 12.65 43.49 11.36
C ASP A 721 12.61 43.18 12.87
N GLY A 722 12.94 41.95 13.27
CA GLY A 722 12.98 41.53 14.66
C GLY A 722 11.61 41.18 15.25
N VAL A 723 10.64 40.75 14.44
CA VAL A 723 9.28 40.39 14.89
C VAL A 723 8.82 39.04 14.36
N ALA A 724 7.94 38.34 15.08
CA ALA A 724 7.37 37.08 14.60
C ALA A 724 6.39 37.35 13.46
N GLU A 725 6.40 36.51 12.41
CA GLU A 725 5.63 36.76 11.19
C GLU A 725 5.16 35.46 10.54
N PHE A 726 3.87 35.42 10.19
CA PHE A 726 3.31 34.45 9.25
C PHE A 726 3.24 35.08 7.85
N ARG A 727 3.60 34.32 6.81
CA ARG A 727 3.59 34.76 5.42
C ARG A 727 2.82 33.76 4.56
N LEU A 728 1.99 34.28 3.66
CA LEU A 728 1.53 33.60 2.46
C LEU A 728 2.28 34.19 1.27
N VAL A 729 2.96 33.35 0.52
CA VAL A 729 3.72 33.71 -0.68
C VAL A 729 3.15 32.97 -1.87
N LYS A 730 2.93 33.69 -2.98
CA LYS A 730 2.56 33.11 -4.28
C LYS A 730 3.47 33.67 -5.36
N ASP A 731 3.98 32.77 -6.20
CA ASP A 731 4.89 33.06 -7.31
C ASP A 731 6.12 33.90 -6.92
N ARG A 732 6.65 33.77 -5.69
CA ARG A 732 7.79 34.53 -5.12
C ARG A 732 7.55 36.02 -4.87
N TRP A 733 6.52 36.65 -5.44
CA TRP A 733 6.32 38.11 -5.36
C TRP A 733 4.99 38.57 -4.75
N ARG A 734 3.94 37.74 -4.73
CA ARG A 734 2.69 38.09 -4.04
C ARG A 734 2.84 37.65 -2.59
N ILE A 735 2.84 38.60 -1.66
CA ILE A 735 3.11 38.32 -0.24
C ILE A 735 2.02 38.97 0.61
N GLU A 736 1.33 38.15 1.40
CA GLU A 736 0.46 38.60 2.49
C GLU A 736 1.03 38.14 3.84
N LYS A 737 0.83 38.95 4.89
CA LYS A 737 1.54 38.79 6.16
C LYS A 737 0.64 39.06 7.35
N LEU A 738 0.88 38.32 8.43
CA LEU A 738 0.40 38.61 9.77
C LEU A 738 1.60 38.76 10.70
N THR A 739 1.74 39.90 11.36
CA THR A 739 2.99 40.29 12.03
C THR A 739 2.74 40.64 13.50
N ALA A 740 3.50 40.03 14.41
CA ALA A 740 3.45 40.35 15.82
C ALA A 740 4.21 41.65 16.15
N ALA A 741 4.05 42.16 17.37
CA ALA A 741 4.75 43.37 17.83
C ALA A 741 6.21 43.12 18.26
N ALA A 742 6.62 41.87 18.40
CA ALA A 742 7.90 41.43 18.94
C ALA A 742 8.25 40.02 18.40
N PRO A 743 9.50 39.56 18.52
CA PRO A 743 9.85 38.18 18.16
C PRO A 743 9.37 37.24 19.27
N LEU A 744 9.37 35.93 19.00
CA LEU A 744 9.12 34.95 20.06
C LEU A 744 10.20 35.01 21.15
N GLY A 745 9.84 34.65 22.38
CA GLY A 745 10.78 34.60 23.49
C GLY A 745 11.84 33.53 23.27
N LYS A 746 13.12 33.91 23.18
CA LYS A 746 14.22 32.94 23.09
C LYS A 746 14.31 32.10 24.37
N GLY A 747 14.40 30.79 24.21
CA GLY A 747 14.46 29.80 25.28
C GLY A 747 13.14 29.59 26.02
N GLU A 748 12.04 30.18 25.55
CA GLU A 748 10.71 30.11 26.14
C GLU A 748 9.74 29.41 25.20
N TRP A 749 8.77 28.68 25.76
CA TRP A 749 7.69 28.11 24.97
C TRP A 749 6.67 29.18 24.58
N SER A 750 6.22 29.11 23.33
CA SER A 750 5.15 29.93 22.79
C SER A 750 4.05 29.05 22.20
N ARG A 751 2.79 29.38 22.49
CA ARG A 751 1.63 28.84 21.76
C ARG A 751 1.37 29.74 20.56
N ILE A 752 1.52 29.20 19.36
CA ILE A 752 1.32 29.94 18.10
C ILE A 752 0.07 29.37 17.44
N THR A 753 -0.91 30.23 17.18
CA THR A 753 -2.12 29.85 16.44
C THR A 753 -2.32 30.79 15.26
N ILE A 754 -2.40 30.21 14.07
CA ILE A 754 -2.68 30.92 12.82
C ILE A 754 -4.04 30.47 12.32
N ARG A 755 -4.88 31.42 11.93
CA ARG A 755 -6.21 31.18 11.36
C ARG A 755 -6.31 31.87 10.01
N ILE A 756 -6.80 31.16 9.02
CA ILE A 756 -7.32 31.70 7.77
C ILE A 756 -8.72 31.12 7.68
N ILE A 757 -9.74 31.90 8.03
CA ILE A 757 -11.12 31.44 8.12
C ILE A 757 -12.02 32.51 7.51
N ASP A 758 -12.88 32.14 6.56
CA ASP A 758 -13.80 33.04 5.86
C ASP A 758 -13.08 34.27 5.27
N GLY A 759 -11.88 34.08 4.70
CA GLY A 759 -11.05 35.16 4.13
C GLY A 759 -10.34 36.05 5.17
N LYS A 760 -10.48 35.76 6.47
CA LYS A 760 -9.84 36.53 7.54
C LYS A 760 -8.64 35.79 8.11
N GLY A 761 -7.48 36.45 8.04
CA GLY A 761 -6.24 36.04 8.69
C GLY A 761 -6.17 36.50 10.14
N SER A 762 -5.76 35.63 11.07
CA SER A 762 -5.43 36.01 12.45
C SER A 762 -4.24 35.24 13.00
N LEU A 763 -3.31 35.95 13.63
CA LEU A 763 -2.15 35.40 14.33
C LEU A 763 -2.34 35.62 15.83
N LEU A 764 -2.33 34.54 16.60
CA LEU A 764 -2.37 34.56 18.05
C LEU A 764 -1.04 34.03 18.60
N ILE A 765 -0.49 34.74 19.57
CA ILE A 765 0.69 34.33 20.33
C ILE A 765 0.29 34.24 21.80
N ASN A 766 0.46 33.06 22.40
CA ASN A 766 0.10 32.77 23.78
C ASN A 766 -1.36 33.09 24.11
N GLY A 767 -2.28 32.83 23.18
CA GLY A 767 -3.71 33.12 23.32
C GLY A 767 -4.11 34.58 23.16
N GLN A 768 -3.18 35.48 22.85
CA GLN A 768 -3.48 36.88 22.55
C GLN A 768 -3.36 37.14 21.05
N THR A 769 -4.36 37.80 20.47
CA THR A 769 -4.31 38.23 19.06
C THR A 769 -3.17 39.24 18.87
N ALA A 770 -2.15 38.82 18.12
CA ALA A 770 -1.02 39.64 17.73
C ALA A 770 -1.33 40.47 16.47
N ASP A 771 -2.08 39.88 15.53
CA ASP A 771 -2.54 40.54 14.31
C ASP A 771 -3.83 39.89 13.78
N SER A 772 -4.65 40.66 13.08
CA SER A 772 -5.87 40.17 12.45
C SER A 772 -6.32 41.13 11.34
N ARG A 773 -6.52 40.60 10.14
CA ARG A 773 -6.88 41.36 8.93
C ARG A 773 -7.50 40.45 7.87
N GLU A 774 -8.17 41.05 6.90
CA GLU A 774 -8.59 40.34 5.69
C GLU A 774 -7.36 39.91 4.89
N LEU A 775 -7.42 38.69 4.34
CA LEU A 775 -6.45 38.11 3.42
C LEU A 775 -7.15 37.84 2.08
N SER A 776 -6.45 38.07 0.98
CA SER A 776 -6.95 37.70 -0.36
C SER A 776 -6.45 36.34 -0.81
N MET A 777 -5.49 35.74 -0.09
CA MET A 777 -4.95 34.41 -0.34
C MET A 777 -5.30 33.45 0.80
N ASP A 778 -5.56 32.19 0.45
CA ASP A 778 -5.76 31.05 1.35
C ASP A 778 -4.77 29.90 1.04
N MET A 779 -4.83 28.83 1.84
CA MET A 779 -3.94 27.67 1.63
C MET A 779 -4.18 26.98 0.29
N ARG A 780 -5.43 26.89 -0.16
CA ARG A 780 -5.73 26.29 -1.46
C ARG A 780 -5.11 27.10 -2.59
N TYR A 781 -5.15 28.43 -2.53
CA TYR A 781 -4.61 29.33 -3.54
C TYR A 781 -3.08 29.23 -3.69
N ILE A 782 -2.36 29.16 -2.56
CA ILE A 782 -0.91 29.03 -2.60
C ILE A 782 -0.46 27.65 -3.09
N LEU A 783 -1.22 26.58 -2.82
CA LEU A 783 -0.86 25.21 -3.16
C LEU A 783 -1.25 24.78 -4.60
N ARG A 784 -1.75 25.70 -5.43
CA ARG A 784 -2.10 25.46 -6.85
C ARG A 784 -0.87 25.47 -7.74
N ASP A 785 -0.86 24.59 -8.74
CA ASP A 785 0.21 24.50 -9.75
C ASP A 785 0.09 25.52 -10.90
N ASP A 786 0.60 26.74 -10.80
CA ASP A 786 0.29 27.75 -11.83
C ASP A 786 1.23 27.77 -13.06
N ASP A 787 2.10 26.76 -13.21
CA ASP A 787 3.22 26.86 -14.14
C ASP A 787 2.96 26.41 -15.58
N ASN A 788 2.69 27.41 -16.42
CA ASN A 788 3.06 27.45 -17.83
C ASN A 788 4.57 27.72 -18.04
N ARG A 789 5.42 27.61 -17.00
CA ARG A 789 6.88 27.71 -17.13
C ARG A 789 7.40 26.39 -17.65
N TYR A 790 8.21 26.43 -18.72
CA TYR A 790 9.03 25.29 -19.10
C TYR A 790 9.83 24.85 -17.85
N PRO A 791 9.73 23.58 -17.42
CA PRO A 791 10.57 23.09 -16.33
C PRO A 791 12.03 23.37 -16.70
N ILE A 792 12.73 24.08 -15.84
CA ILE A 792 14.18 24.17 -15.94
C ILE A 792 14.67 22.75 -15.61
N GLU A 793 15.46 22.13 -16.50
CA GLU A 793 16.04 20.80 -16.26
C GLU A 793 16.68 20.76 -14.86
N GLY A 794 16.14 19.91 -13.99
CA GLY A 794 16.63 19.70 -12.62
C GLY A 794 15.82 20.34 -11.48
N ASP A 795 14.69 20.97 -11.77
CA ASP A 795 13.85 21.67 -10.77
C ASP A 795 12.40 21.12 -10.79
N GLU A 796 12.22 19.82 -10.55
CA GLU A 796 10.91 19.32 -10.12
C GLU A 796 10.69 19.87 -8.70
N GLU A 797 10.01 21.03 -8.58
CA GLU A 797 9.72 21.67 -7.31
C GLU A 797 8.73 20.81 -6.50
N VAL A 798 9.25 19.87 -5.70
CA VAL A 798 8.44 19.03 -4.82
C VAL A 798 7.82 19.89 -3.72
N ARG A 799 6.48 19.91 -3.64
CA ARG A 799 5.75 20.56 -2.54
C ARG A 799 5.92 19.74 -1.27
N PHE A 800 6.38 20.39 -0.20
CA PHE A 800 6.50 19.75 1.09
C PHE A 800 5.75 20.54 2.16
N ALA A 801 5.16 19.83 3.13
CA ALA A 801 4.71 20.40 4.38
C ALA A 801 5.71 20.04 5.47
N VAL A 802 6.55 21.00 5.85
CA VAL A 802 7.72 20.77 6.69
C VAL A 802 7.64 21.57 7.98
N ILE A 803 7.98 20.94 9.09
CA ILE A 803 8.17 21.60 10.38
C ILE A 803 9.60 21.39 10.85
N GLY A 804 10.27 22.47 11.21
CA GLY A 804 11.55 22.45 11.90
C GLY A 804 12.81 22.44 11.02
N ARG A 805 12.70 22.40 9.68
CA ARG A 805 13.89 22.48 8.81
C ARG A 805 14.61 23.81 9.04
N GLY A 806 15.87 23.75 9.43
CA GLY A 806 16.68 24.90 9.82
C GLY A 806 16.36 25.49 11.19
N PHE A 807 15.26 25.07 11.84
CA PHE A 807 14.80 25.55 13.15
C PHE A 807 15.65 24.97 14.28
N LYS A 808 15.94 25.81 15.30
CA LYS A 808 16.62 25.39 16.53
C LYS A 808 15.66 25.51 17.70
N GLY A 809 15.36 24.38 18.35
CA GLY A 809 14.43 24.36 19.46
C GLY A 809 13.64 23.06 19.57
N ALA A 810 12.37 23.17 19.95
CA ALA A 810 11.47 22.03 20.06
C ALA A 810 10.02 22.39 19.73
N VAL A 811 9.23 21.37 19.40
CA VAL A 811 7.77 21.44 19.23
C VAL A 811 7.12 20.42 20.18
N ASP A 812 6.01 20.81 20.82
CA ASP A 812 5.26 20.03 21.82
C ASP A 812 4.00 19.39 21.22
N TYR A 813 3.30 20.10 20.35
CA TYR A 813 2.17 19.57 19.58
C TYR A 813 2.00 20.35 18.28
N ILE A 814 1.29 19.73 17.34
CA ILE A 814 0.79 20.35 16.11
C ILE A 814 -0.66 19.94 15.93
N LYS A 815 -1.60 20.89 16.00
CA LYS A 815 -3.02 20.63 15.75
C LYS A 815 -3.52 21.47 14.59
N ILE A 816 -4.21 20.82 13.66
CA ILE A 816 -4.72 21.42 12.43
C ILE A 816 -6.22 21.14 12.37
N SER A 817 -7.01 22.18 12.17
CA SER A 817 -8.47 22.10 12.08
C SER A 817 -9.02 22.86 10.87
N SER A 818 -10.16 22.41 10.34
CA SER A 818 -10.90 23.03 9.23
C SER A 818 -11.73 24.23 9.65
N GLY A 819 -11.72 24.58 10.94
CA GLY A 819 -12.43 25.72 11.51
C GLY A 819 -11.78 26.23 12.80
N GLU A 820 -12.46 27.18 13.46
CA GLU A 820 -11.99 27.75 14.71
C GLU A 820 -12.07 26.73 15.85
N ALA A 821 -10.92 26.21 16.27
CA ALA A 821 -10.79 25.36 17.46
C ALA A 821 -10.22 26.13 18.65
N ALA A 822 -10.49 25.66 19.87
CA ALA A 822 -9.82 26.15 21.07
C ALA A 822 -8.32 25.80 21.05
N GLU A 823 -7.46 26.72 21.51
CA GLU A 823 -6.05 26.41 21.73
C GLU A 823 -5.92 25.25 22.74
N PRO A 824 -4.95 24.33 22.56
CA PRO A 824 -4.66 23.31 23.55
C PRO A 824 -4.42 23.93 24.95
N PRO A 825 -5.04 23.40 26.01
CA PRO A 825 -4.96 23.94 27.37
C PRO A 825 -3.64 23.56 28.06
N VAL A 826 -2.52 23.82 27.40
CA VAL A 826 -1.18 23.56 27.94
C VAL A 826 -0.65 24.78 28.70
N SER A 827 0.19 24.53 29.70
CA SER A 827 0.88 25.57 30.45
C SER A 827 2.35 25.20 30.59
N TYR A 828 3.22 26.11 30.15
CA TYR A 828 4.66 25.90 30.19
C TYR A 828 5.30 26.63 31.36
N SER A 829 6.36 26.05 31.91
CA SER A 829 7.19 26.61 32.96
C SER A 829 8.66 26.22 32.74
N GLY A 830 9.58 27.07 33.22
CA GLY A 830 11.00 26.95 32.92
C GLY A 830 11.41 27.72 31.68
N LYS A 831 12.72 27.94 31.55
CA LYS A 831 13.36 28.65 30.44
C LYS A 831 14.74 28.06 30.20
N GLU A 832 15.17 28.01 28.95
CA GLU A 832 16.52 27.63 28.56
C GLU A 832 17.37 28.86 28.16
N GLY A 833 18.70 28.72 28.20
CA GLY A 833 19.57 29.70 27.55
C GLY A 833 19.36 29.67 26.02
N PRO A 834 19.44 30.81 25.32
CA PRO A 834 19.40 30.82 23.85
C PRO A 834 20.63 30.12 23.26
N ASP A 835 20.47 29.48 22.11
CA ASP A 835 21.57 29.06 21.24
C ASP A 835 21.94 30.24 20.33
N ASP A 836 22.32 31.35 20.94
CA ASP A 836 22.85 32.48 20.18
C ASP A 836 24.09 31.98 19.42
N PRO A 837 24.24 32.35 18.12
CA PRO A 837 25.41 31.93 17.37
C PRO A 837 26.66 32.37 18.14
N THR A 838 27.55 31.42 18.38
CA THR A 838 28.85 31.69 18.99
C THR A 838 29.50 32.80 18.17
N LEU A 839 29.74 33.94 18.82
CA LEU A 839 30.26 35.11 18.12
C LEU A 839 31.65 34.74 17.61
N ARG A 840 31.82 34.64 16.29
CA ARG A 840 33.06 34.15 15.69
C ARG A 840 34.24 35.00 16.18
N GLY A 841 35.18 34.35 16.86
CA GLY A 841 36.35 34.94 17.49
C GLY A 841 36.20 35.29 18.98
N ASP A 842 35.00 35.17 19.58
CA ASP A 842 34.73 35.38 21.01
C ASP A 842 35.10 34.14 21.83
N VAL A 843 36.38 34.04 22.19
CA VAL A 843 36.91 32.86 22.90
C VAL A 843 36.67 32.93 24.41
N ASN A 844 36.26 34.08 24.93
CA ASN A 844 36.00 34.29 26.35
C ASN A 844 34.49 34.25 26.70
N SER A 845 33.64 34.11 25.68
CA SER A 845 32.17 34.03 25.75
C SER A 845 31.53 35.24 26.44
N ASP A 846 32.08 36.43 26.24
CA ASP A 846 31.53 37.69 26.76
C ASP A 846 30.51 38.35 25.82
N ASN A 847 30.17 37.68 24.71
CA ASN A 847 29.31 38.12 23.62
C ASN A 847 29.85 39.36 22.87
N THR A 848 31.16 39.62 22.93
CA THR A 848 31.81 40.67 22.14
C THR A 848 33.10 40.16 21.52
N PHE A 849 33.38 40.52 20.26
CA PHE A 849 34.65 40.18 19.61
C PHE A 849 35.58 41.37 19.68
N ASN A 850 36.58 41.33 20.56
CA ASN A 850 37.48 42.43 20.81
C ASN A 850 38.92 41.97 21.17
N VAL A 851 39.77 42.90 21.63
CA VAL A 851 41.18 42.61 21.96
C VAL A 851 41.31 41.63 23.14
N ALA A 852 40.33 41.59 24.05
CA ALA A 852 40.28 40.65 25.16
C ALA A 852 40.28 39.20 24.68
N ASP A 853 39.58 38.90 23.59
CA ASP A 853 39.55 37.57 22.97
C ASP A 853 40.90 37.19 22.39
N LEU A 854 41.50 38.11 21.64
CA LEU A 854 42.84 37.92 21.10
C LEU A 854 43.86 37.65 22.21
N VAL A 855 43.77 38.39 23.32
CA VAL A 855 44.65 38.20 24.48
C VAL A 855 44.37 36.87 25.17
N THR A 856 43.11 36.45 25.26
CA THR A 856 42.70 35.17 25.88
C THR A 856 43.21 33.99 25.06
N LEU A 857 42.99 34.00 23.73
CA LEU A 857 43.51 33.00 22.80
C LEU A 857 45.04 32.94 22.82
N GLN A 858 45.70 34.10 22.81
CA GLN A 858 47.15 34.18 22.86
C GLN A 858 47.72 33.67 24.20
N ASN A 859 47.09 34.01 25.33
CA ASN A 859 47.51 33.55 26.66
C ASN A 859 47.32 32.04 26.82
N TRP A 860 46.24 31.49 26.27
CA TRP A 860 45.99 30.05 26.25
C TRP A 860 47.06 29.31 25.44
N LEU A 861 47.37 29.78 24.22
CA LEU A 861 48.44 29.20 23.39
C LEU A 861 49.84 29.29 24.03
N LEU A 862 50.08 30.32 24.84
CA LEU A 862 51.32 30.50 25.59
C LEU A 862 51.36 29.72 26.92
N ALA A 863 50.32 28.94 27.23
CA ALA A 863 50.16 28.20 28.48
C ALA A 863 50.34 29.07 29.73
N VAL A 864 49.84 30.32 29.69
CA VAL A 864 49.81 31.21 30.86
C VAL A 864 48.92 30.58 31.94
N SER A 865 49.38 30.59 33.19
CA SER A 865 48.63 30.01 34.31
C SER A 865 47.22 30.61 34.44
N ASN A 866 46.19 29.77 34.46
CA ASN A 866 44.76 30.10 34.52
C ASN A 866 44.15 30.71 33.24
N ALA A 867 44.84 30.64 32.09
CA ALA A 867 44.22 30.98 30.81
C ALA A 867 43.42 29.78 30.29
N GLU A 868 42.11 29.94 30.15
CA GLU A 868 41.17 28.96 29.59
C GLU A 868 40.37 29.63 28.46
N LEU A 869 40.00 28.85 27.44
CA LEU A 869 39.05 29.28 26.41
C LEU A 869 37.67 28.82 26.86
N ALA A 870 36.75 29.76 27.06
CA ALA A 870 35.37 29.45 27.45
C ALA A 870 34.63 28.80 26.28
N ASP A 871 34.92 29.26 25.05
CA ASP A 871 34.48 28.66 23.80
C ASP A 871 35.68 28.57 22.85
N TRP A 872 36.29 27.39 22.78
CA TRP A 872 37.44 27.20 21.91
C TRP A 872 37.02 27.15 20.44
N GLN A 873 35.80 26.68 20.13
CA GLN A 873 35.29 26.58 18.76
C GLN A 873 35.08 27.96 18.13
N ALA A 874 34.68 28.97 18.92
CA ALA A 874 34.66 30.35 18.46
C ALA A 874 36.05 30.87 18.05
N GLY A 875 37.12 30.28 18.60
CA GLY A 875 38.51 30.60 18.30
C GLY A 875 39.09 29.92 17.06
N ASP A 876 38.42 28.90 16.50
CA ASP A 876 38.86 28.17 15.29
C ASP A 876 38.44 28.97 14.05
N LEU A 877 39.25 29.99 13.76
CA LEU A 877 38.97 30.92 12.67
C LEU A 877 39.44 30.39 11.31
N CYS A 878 40.24 29.33 11.31
CA CYS A 878 40.70 28.62 10.12
C CYS A 878 39.79 27.46 9.71
N GLU A 879 38.86 27.04 10.58
CA GLU A 879 37.86 25.98 10.38
C GLU A 879 38.50 24.60 10.12
N ASP A 880 39.63 24.30 10.77
CA ASP A 880 40.36 23.04 10.62
C ASP A 880 40.29 22.12 11.86
N GLY A 881 39.56 22.55 12.90
CA GLY A 881 39.39 21.84 14.16
C GLY A 881 40.59 21.93 15.10
N ILE A 882 41.58 22.79 14.81
CA ILE A 882 42.82 22.94 15.58
C ILE A 882 43.02 24.40 15.95
N ILE A 883 43.14 24.69 17.25
CA ILE A 883 43.48 26.03 17.72
C ILE A 883 44.99 26.23 17.74
N ASP A 884 45.49 27.09 16.85
CA ASP A 884 46.91 27.42 16.80
C ASP A 884 47.22 28.90 16.44
N VAL A 885 48.47 29.16 16.05
CA VAL A 885 48.93 30.51 15.72
C VAL A 885 48.26 31.09 14.46
N PHE A 886 47.76 30.26 13.55
CA PHE A 886 47.05 30.70 12.36
C PHE A 886 45.71 31.34 12.72
N ASP A 887 45.00 30.81 13.72
CA ASP A 887 43.79 31.42 14.26
C ASP A 887 44.06 32.77 14.90
N VAL A 888 45.15 32.91 15.66
CA VAL A 888 45.57 34.21 16.22
C VAL A 888 45.86 35.23 15.14
N ILE A 889 46.48 34.81 14.02
CA ILE A 889 46.73 35.68 12.88
C ILE A 889 45.42 36.10 12.22
N MET A 890 44.47 35.17 12.05
CA MET A 890 43.15 35.46 11.50
C MET A 890 42.36 36.40 12.42
N MET A 891 42.40 36.17 13.73
CA MET A 891 41.78 37.00 14.76
C MET A 891 42.31 38.43 14.74
N ARG A 892 43.63 38.59 14.61
CA ARG A 892 44.27 39.91 14.45
C ARG A 892 43.83 40.63 13.17
N LYS A 893 43.66 39.90 12.07
CA LYS A 893 43.16 40.50 10.82
C LYS A 893 41.73 41.00 10.99
N LEU A 894 40.87 40.20 11.61
CA LEU A 894 39.47 40.56 11.85
C LEU A 894 39.32 41.75 12.82
N LEU A 895 40.19 41.91 13.81
CA LEU A 895 40.18 43.07 14.73
C LEU A 895 40.72 44.37 14.10
N LEU A 896 41.41 44.27 12.97
CA LEU A 896 42.04 45.40 12.27
C LEU A 896 41.31 45.79 10.98
N SER A 897 40.38 44.97 10.51
CA SER A 897 39.44 45.26 9.43
C SER A 897 38.21 45.98 9.96
#